data_AF-A0A6I9PZZ6-F1
#
_entry.id   AF-A0A6I9PZZ6-F1
#
_cell.length_a   1.000
_cell.length_b   1.000
_cell.length_c   1.000
_cell.angle_alpha   90.00
_cell.angle_beta   90.00
_cell.angle_gamma   90.00
#
_symmetry.space_group_name_H-M   'P 1'
#
loop_
_entity.id
_entity.type
_entity.pdbx_description
1 polymer ?
#
loop_
_entity_poly.entity_id
_entity_poly.type
_entity_poly.pdbx_seq_one_letter_code
_entity_poly.pdbx_strand_id
1 'polypeptide(L)'
;MGIKGFLLGFVTVTLLLEMSTGGLVKKVIRHRRDALSPKQTQENITLPHSDQPVVFNHVYNINVPSTSLCSVELDAPGDTDLKQKSAPMDMQNSEHMEHTMDGDNQIVFTHRINIPKQACGCDNQLPDIKDILSRLEMLESELSSLREQCSGGTGCCGAQVTGEVSTKPFCNGHGNWSTETCSCICEPGWKGPNCTEPECPNDCQDQGRCVDGKCECFEGFGGDDCSSELCMLDCGDYGHCVEGFCLCEDGFIGEDCAQTSCLNNCLGRGRCVEDECVCDEPWTGFDCSELICPNDCYDRGRCVNGTCFCEEGYTGEDCGELTCPGNCNNRGMCVNGQCVCQTGYIGEDCSKLTCPKNCNERGHCFNGKCICDPGYEGEDCSILSCPDNCSNRGQCVNGECVCDVGFQGEDCSELSCANNCQDRGRCVNGKCSCNKGYGGEDCSTKTCPKDCMGRGECVDGKCVCFVGFSGKSCGELTCPNDCLDQGRCVNGQCVCHKGFTGEDCSEKTCPKNCLERGYCVDGECVCYEGFTGSDCSMLTCPENCQNQGRCDNGVCVCDEGFLGEDCSEVSPPKELTVEEVSPETVDLSWKNEMRVAEYLITYVPTAVGGLELDMRVPGDQIMTTIKELEPGVEYLISVYAVLNNKKSLPVSARLATHLPEPEGLKFKSVRETSVEVEWDSLDIPFDGWNIIFRNTKEEDGEILNSLGRPETTFEQSGLGPGQEYEVKLEVVKNNKRGPPASQNVVTTSKQSIRVS
;
A
#
# COMPACT_ATOMS: atom_id res chain seq x y z
N MET A 1 40.30 33.10 -9.54
CA MET A 1 39.61 32.76 -8.27
C MET A 1 38.29 32.16 -8.71
N GLY A 2 38.03 30.85 -8.61
CA GLY A 2 38.25 29.96 -7.47
C GLY A 2 36.89 29.86 -6.74
N ILE A 3 36.25 28.70 -6.59
CA ILE A 3 36.79 27.33 -6.44
C ILE A 3 36.03 26.32 -7.33
N LYS A 4 36.78 25.36 -7.89
CA LYS A 4 36.26 24.08 -8.42
C LYS A 4 36.35 23.02 -7.33
N GLY A 5 35.44 22.05 -7.35
CA GLY A 5 35.69 20.71 -6.82
C GLY A 5 34.71 20.28 -5.74
N PHE A 6 33.74 19.46 -6.15
CA PHE A 6 33.38 18.23 -5.42
C PHE A 6 32.78 17.24 -6.44
N LEU A 7 33.56 16.17 -6.73
CA LEU A 7 33.16 14.81 -7.13
C LEU A 7 31.94 14.66 -8.07
N LEU A 8 32.05 14.24 -9.33
CA LEU A 8 33.04 13.38 -10.02
C LEU A 8 33.11 11.96 -9.43
N GLY A 9 32.13 11.13 -9.81
CA GLY A 9 32.06 9.73 -9.41
C GLY A 9 30.77 8.99 -9.79
N PHE A 10 30.25 9.13 -11.03
CA PHE A 10 29.18 8.27 -11.58
C PHE A 10 29.03 8.36 -13.12
N VAL A 11 30.15 8.46 -13.87
CA VAL A 11 30.13 8.48 -15.36
C VAL A 11 31.22 7.56 -15.93
N THR A 12 31.14 6.27 -15.61
CA THR A 12 32.00 5.20 -16.20
C THR A 12 31.32 3.81 -16.22
N VAL A 13 29.98 3.70 -16.18
CA VAL A 13 29.27 2.39 -16.32
C VAL A 13 27.95 2.53 -17.12
N THR A 14 28.00 3.04 -18.34
CA THR A 14 26.85 3.05 -19.29
C THR A 14 27.28 2.92 -20.76
N LEU A 15 28.44 2.28 -21.01
CA LEU A 15 28.98 2.09 -22.36
C LEU A 15 29.69 0.73 -22.49
N LEU A 16 28.96 -0.34 -22.19
CA LEU A 16 29.25 -1.74 -22.56
C LEU A 16 27.99 -2.58 -22.26
N LEU A 17 27.10 -2.70 -23.24
CA LEU A 17 26.13 -3.81 -23.45
C LEU A 17 25.14 -3.41 -24.57
N GLU A 18 25.55 -3.60 -25.82
CA GLU A 18 24.61 -3.88 -26.91
C GLU A 18 24.80 -5.33 -27.37
N MET A 19 23.76 -5.86 -28.04
CA MET A 19 23.69 -7.14 -28.76
C MET A 19 23.32 -8.40 -27.95
N SER A 20 22.03 -8.59 -27.73
CA SER A 20 21.38 -9.87 -28.05
C SER A 20 19.96 -9.64 -28.60
N THR A 21 19.71 -10.11 -29.82
CA THR A 21 18.39 -10.08 -30.48
C THR A 21 17.62 -11.37 -30.17
N GLY A 22 16.28 -11.29 -30.05
CA GLY A 22 15.46 -12.51 -30.01
C GLY A 22 14.01 -12.38 -29.55
N GLY A 23 13.06 -12.57 -30.48
CA GLY A 23 11.84 -13.36 -30.21
C GLY A 23 10.61 -12.66 -29.60
N LEU A 24 9.60 -12.41 -30.44
CA LEU A 24 8.21 -12.17 -30.03
C LEU A 24 7.56 -13.45 -29.47
N VAL A 25 6.76 -13.35 -28.39
CA VAL A 25 5.42 -13.99 -28.33
C VAL A 25 4.44 -13.10 -27.54
N LYS A 26 3.36 -12.66 -28.19
CA LYS A 26 2.29 -11.82 -27.63
C LYS A 26 1.14 -12.72 -27.15
N LYS A 27 0.89 -12.84 -25.85
CA LYS A 27 -0.16 -13.75 -25.32
C LYS A 27 -1.54 -13.09 -25.40
N VAL A 28 -2.40 -13.58 -26.29
CA VAL A 28 -3.77 -13.09 -26.50
C VAL A 28 -4.66 -13.51 -25.33
N ILE A 29 -5.22 -12.54 -24.59
CA ILE A 29 -6.22 -12.80 -23.54
C ILE A 29 -7.62 -12.73 -24.16
N ARG A 30 -8.27 -13.87 -24.33
CA ARG A 30 -9.63 -13.98 -24.89
C ARG A 30 -10.66 -13.89 -23.77
N HIS A 31 -11.13 -12.67 -23.47
CA HIS A 31 -12.25 -12.49 -22.54
C HIS A 31 -13.56 -13.02 -23.15
N ARG A 32 -14.17 -14.01 -22.49
CA ARG A 32 -15.57 -14.40 -22.72
C ARG A 32 -16.46 -13.63 -21.75
N ARG A 33 -17.38 -12.82 -22.27
CA ARG A 33 -18.51 -12.27 -21.50
C ARG A 33 -19.74 -13.12 -21.80
N ASP A 34 -20.40 -13.62 -20.76
CA ASP A 34 -21.78 -14.10 -20.81
C ASP A 34 -22.66 -13.16 -19.96
N ALA A 35 -23.95 -13.04 -20.30
CA ALA A 35 -24.77 -11.87 -19.98
C ALA A 35 -25.61 -11.97 -18.67
N LEU A 36 -26.03 -10.79 -18.18
CA LEU A 36 -27.11 -10.56 -17.20
C LEU A 36 -28.48 -10.75 -17.89
N SER A 37 -29.62 -11.11 -17.26
CA SER A 37 -30.08 -11.37 -15.87
C SER A 37 -31.48 -12.09 -15.99
N PRO A 38 -32.48 -12.12 -15.04
CA PRO A 38 -32.58 -11.63 -13.66
C PRO A 38 -33.33 -12.53 -12.61
N LYS A 39 -33.38 -12.03 -11.36
CA LYS A 39 -34.38 -12.22 -10.27
C LYS A 39 -34.83 -13.64 -9.81
N GLN A 40 -34.55 -13.92 -8.52
CA GLN A 40 -35.37 -14.59 -7.47
C GLN A 40 -36.14 -15.88 -7.85
N THR A 41 -35.95 -17.03 -7.18
CA THR A 41 -36.53 -17.39 -5.85
C THR A 41 -35.81 -18.64 -5.26
N GLN A 42 -36.15 -19.08 -4.03
CA GLN A 42 -35.51 -20.15 -3.24
C GLN A 42 -35.65 -21.58 -3.81
N GLU A 43 -34.64 -22.45 -3.62
CA GLU A 43 -34.72 -23.75 -2.89
C GLU A 43 -33.34 -24.45 -2.74
N ASN A 44 -33.23 -25.40 -1.80
CA ASN A 44 -31.96 -25.98 -1.33
C ASN A 44 -31.47 -27.17 -2.16
N ILE A 45 -30.17 -27.19 -2.53
CA ILE A 45 -29.43 -28.41 -2.93
C ILE A 45 -28.03 -28.38 -2.29
N THR A 46 -27.54 -29.56 -1.84
CA THR A 46 -26.35 -29.73 -0.98
C THR A 46 -25.19 -30.43 -1.70
N LEU A 47 -23.95 -30.24 -1.19
CA LEU A 47 -22.69 -30.98 -1.45
C LEU A 47 -21.82 -30.50 -2.65
N PRO A 48 -20.48 -30.72 -2.63
CA PRO A 48 -19.54 -30.90 -1.51
C PRO A 48 -18.37 -29.88 -1.53
N HIS A 49 -17.46 -29.96 -0.55
CA HIS A 49 -16.27 -29.08 -0.46
C HIS A 49 -15.08 -29.56 -1.31
N SER A 50 -14.09 -28.67 -1.46
CA SER A 50 -12.79 -28.85 -2.13
C SER A 50 -12.04 -30.14 -1.79
N ASP A 51 -11.39 -30.75 -2.80
CA ASP A 51 -10.00 -31.28 -2.77
C ASP A 51 -9.73 -32.19 -3.99
N GLN A 52 -9.44 -31.61 -5.17
CA GLN A 52 -8.82 -32.32 -6.30
C GLN A 52 -7.90 -31.39 -7.12
N PRO A 53 -6.62 -31.74 -7.36
CA PRO A 53 -5.72 -30.97 -8.20
C PRO A 53 -6.03 -31.14 -9.69
N VAL A 54 -5.91 -30.06 -10.46
CA VAL A 54 -6.17 -30.06 -11.91
C VAL A 54 -4.90 -30.44 -12.67
N VAL A 55 -4.91 -31.62 -13.30
CA VAL A 55 -3.77 -32.15 -14.08
C VAL A 55 -3.89 -31.73 -15.55
N PHE A 56 -2.86 -31.06 -16.07
CA PHE A 56 -2.75 -30.74 -17.50
C PHE A 56 -1.75 -31.68 -18.18
N ASN A 57 -2.25 -32.57 -19.04
CA ASN A 57 -1.41 -33.43 -19.88
C ASN A 57 -1.26 -32.83 -21.28
N HIS A 58 -0.04 -32.78 -21.80
CA HIS A 58 0.25 -32.39 -23.17
C HIS A 58 1.19 -33.42 -23.82
N VAL A 59 0.83 -33.89 -25.02
CA VAL A 59 1.57 -34.92 -25.75
C VAL A 59 1.95 -34.38 -27.12
N TYR A 60 3.24 -34.35 -27.43
CA TYR A 60 3.76 -33.96 -28.73
C TYR A 60 4.17 -35.21 -29.52
N ASN A 61 3.56 -35.43 -30.69
CA ASN A 61 4.03 -36.40 -31.68
C ASN A 61 4.85 -35.65 -32.75
N ILE A 62 6.13 -36.00 -32.88
CA ILE A 62 7.01 -35.46 -33.92
C ILE A 62 6.94 -36.38 -35.14
N ASN A 63 6.29 -35.93 -36.21
CA ASN A 63 6.28 -36.63 -37.50
C ASN A 63 7.42 -36.07 -38.38
N VAL A 64 8.38 -36.90 -38.74
CA VAL A 64 9.52 -36.52 -39.61
C VAL A 64 9.21 -36.89 -41.06
N PRO A 65 9.32 -35.96 -42.04
CA PRO A 65 9.08 -36.26 -43.46
C PRO A 65 10.12 -37.24 -44.04
N SER A 66 9.65 -38.24 -44.78
CA SER A 66 10.48 -39.34 -45.29
C SER A 66 11.10 -39.07 -46.68
N THR A 67 12.02 -38.11 -46.81
CA THR A 67 12.85 -37.95 -48.03
C THR A 67 14.20 -37.25 -47.79
N SER A 68 15.28 -38.01 -47.58
CA SER A 68 16.67 -37.57 -47.82
C SER A 68 17.67 -38.73 -47.92
N LEU A 69 17.48 -39.54 -48.98
CA LEU A 69 18.47 -40.32 -49.75
C LEU A 69 19.80 -40.75 -49.10
N CYS A 70 20.01 -42.08 -49.04
CA CYS A 70 21.29 -42.73 -49.40
C CYS A 70 20.96 -43.99 -50.21
N SER A 71 21.62 -44.19 -51.35
CA SER A 71 21.23 -45.17 -52.37
C SER A 71 22.45 -45.76 -53.09
N VAL A 72 22.60 -47.09 -53.13
CA VAL A 72 23.10 -47.85 -54.31
C VAL A 72 22.46 -49.24 -54.38
N GLU A 73 22.11 -49.59 -55.61
CA GLU A 73 21.44 -50.73 -56.23
C GLU A 73 22.24 -52.08 -56.21
N LEU A 74 21.57 -53.25 -56.10
CA LEU A 74 21.40 -54.27 -57.19
C LEU A 74 21.01 -55.71 -56.76
N ASP A 75 20.32 -56.37 -57.70
CA ASP A 75 20.03 -57.80 -57.92
C ASP A 75 18.88 -58.54 -57.16
N ALA A 76 18.14 -59.32 -57.97
CA ALA A 76 16.87 -60.04 -57.71
C ALA A 76 17.12 -61.59 -57.64
N PRO A 77 16.11 -62.51 -57.62
CA PRO A 77 14.64 -62.38 -57.61
C PRO A 77 13.89 -63.30 -56.59
N GLY A 78 12.54 -63.26 -56.52
CA GLY A 78 11.76 -64.39 -55.95
C GLY A 78 10.40 -64.13 -55.26
N ASP A 79 9.36 -63.79 -56.03
CA ASP A 79 7.95 -64.25 -55.98
C ASP A 79 7.07 -64.42 -54.68
N THR A 80 5.76 -64.20 -54.88
CA THR A 80 4.55 -64.62 -54.10
C THR A 80 4.12 -63.99 -52.75
N ASP A 81 3.00 -63.24 -52.84
CA ASP A 81 1.73 -63.31 -52.05
C ASP A 81 1.60 -63.10 -50.51
N LEU A 82 0.98 -61.95 -50.18
CA LEU A 82 -0.29 -61.76 -49.43
C LEU A 82 -0.51 -62.15 -47.93
N LYS A 83 -0.92 -61.09 -47.17
CA LYS A 83 -1.92 -60.99 -46.06
C LYS A 83 -1.50 -60.94 -44.56
N GLN A 84 -1.70 -59.74 -43.99
CA GLN A 84 -2.32 -59.38 -42.69
C GLN A 84 -2.34 -60.41 -41.52
N LYS A 85 -1.78 -60.04 -40.34
CA LYS A 85 -2.54 -59.44 -39.21
C LYS A 85 -1.69 -59.05 -37.96
N SER A 86 -1.95 -57.86 -37.41
CA SER A 86 -1.94 -57.42 -35.98
C SER A 86 -1.02 -58.06 -34.91
N ALA A 87 -0.06 -57.23 -34.42
CA ALA A 87 0.26 -56.91 -32.99
C ALA A 87 0.79 -58.00 -32.02
N PRO A 88 1.44 -57.62 -30.88
CA PRO A 88 2.33 -56.47 -30.61
C PRO A 88 3.67 -56.91 -29.94
N MET A 89 4.62 -55.97 -29.72
CA MET A 89 5.70 -56.15 -28.74
C MET A 89 6.12 -54.81 -28.10
N ASP A 90 6.56 -54.87 -26.85
CA ASP A 90 6.72 -53.74 -25.93
C ASP A 90 7.87 -52.78 -26.25
N MET A 91 7.71 -51.52 -25.84
CA MET A 91 8.83 -50.63 -25.55
C MET A 91 8.51 -49.72 -24.34
N GLN A 92 9.45 -49.67 -23.39
CA GLN A 92 9.33 -48.93 -22.13
C GLN A 92 9.37 -47.42 -22.36
N ASN A 93 8.69 -46.66 -21.49
CA ASN A 93 8.65 -45.20 -21.54
C ASN A 93 9.33 -44.62 -20.28
N SER A 94 10.19 -43.62 -20.45
CA SER A 94 10.87 -42.93 -19.35
C SER A 94 10.10 -41.67 -18.97
N GLU A 95 9.56 -41.63 -17.75
CA GLU A 95 8.92 -40.43 -17.19
C GLU A 95 9.91 -39.66 -16.32
N HIS A 96 9.81 -38.32 -16.33
CA HIS A 96 10.42 -37.44 -15.34
C HIS A 96 9.34 -36.47 -14.83
N MET A 97 9.35 -36.23 -13.52
CA MET A 97 8.43 -35.32 -12.82
C MET A 97 9.26 -34.33 -12.01
N GLU A 98 8.90 -33.05 -12.10
CA GLU A 98 9.48 -31.97 -11.31
C GLU A 98 8.37 -31.27 -10.52
N HIS A 99 8.69 -30.87 -9.28
CA HIS A 99 7.79 -30.16 -8.38
C HIS A 99 8.42 -28.83 -7.97
N THR A 100 7.74 -27.71 -8.20
CA THR A 100 8.07 -26.44 -7.56
C THR A 100 7.36 -26.34 -6.22
N MET A 101 8.12 -26.15 -5.14
CA MET A 101 7.58 -25.96 -3.80
C MET A 101 7.32 -24.47 -3.56
N ASP A 102 6.04 -24.06 -3.57
CA ASP A 102 5.53 -22.97 -2.73
C ASP A 102 3.99 -23.08 -2.62
N GLY A 103 3.42 -22.48 -1.58
CA GLY A 103 2.08 -22.79 -1.08
C GLY A 103 0.89 -22.42 -1.98
N ASP A 104 -0.20 -23.19 -1.81
CA ASP A 104 -1.57 -22.89 -2.25
C ASP A 104 -1.82 -22.65 -3.75
N ASN A 105 -1.19 -23.46 -4.62
CA ASN A 105 -1.84 -24.15 -5.75
C ASN A 105 -0.84 -25.06 -6.49
N GLN A 106 -0.92 -26.38 -6.29
CA GLN A 106 -0.07 -27.33 -7.01
C GLN A 106 -0.49 -27.49 -8.48
N ILE A 107 0.39 -27.09 -9.40
CA ILE A 107 0.31 -27.42 -10.83
C ILE A 107 1.43 -28.43 -11.13
N VAL A 108 1.06 -29.62 -11.60
CA VAL A 108 2.00 -30.70 -11.97
C VAL A 108 2.18 -30.72 -13.48
N PHE A 109 3.43 -30.66 -13.94
CA PHE A 109 3.80 -30.76 -15.36
C PHE A 109 4.46 -32.11 -15.66
N THR A 110 3.72 -33.03 -16.30
CA THR A 110 4.25 -34.31 -16.79
C THR A 110 4.71 -34.22 -18.25
N HIS A 111 5.98 -34.52 -18.51
CA HIS A 111 6.54 -34.59 -19.86
C HIS A 111 6.75 -36.06 -20.29
N ARG A 112 6.28 -36.42 -21.49
CA ARG A 112 6.55 -37.71 -22.16
C ARG A 112 7.04 -37.47 -23.58
N ILE A 113 8.21 -37.98 -23.92
CA ILE A 113 8.83 -37.87 -25.25
C ILE A 113 9.05 -39.28 -25.81
N ASN A 114 8.33 -39.64 -26.89
CA ASN A 114 8.53 -40.91 -27.60
C ASN A 114 9.49 -40.70 -28.78
N ILE A 115 10.68 -41.30 -28.73
CA ILE A 115 11.65 -41.28 -29.83
C ILE A 115 11.66 -42.66 -30.53
N PRO A 116 11.35 -42.75 -31.84
CA PRO A 116 11.49 -44.00 -32.58
C PRO A 116 12.98 -44.31 -32.85
N LYS A 117 13.38 -45.56 -32.61
CA LYS A 117 14.74 -46.04 -32.91
C LYS A 117 14.85 -46.55 -34.36
N GLN A 118 16.08 -46.44 -34.90
CA GLN A 118 16.59 -46.95 -36.18
C GLN A 118 16.30 -46.13 -37.45
N ALA A 119 17.36 -45.49 -37.93
CA ALA A 119 17.74 -45.48 -39.34
C ALA A 119 19.27 -45.62 -39.45
N CYS A 120 19.74 -46.49 -40.36
CA CYS A 120 21.13 -46.67 -40.80
C CYS A 120 22.18 -47.07 -39.74
N GLY A 121 22.59 -48.35 -39.77
CA GLY A 121 23.92 -48.77 -39.34
C GLY A 121 24.86 -48.91 -40.55
N CYS A 122 26.07 -48.38 -40.44
CA CYS A 122 27.17 -48.65 -41.38
C CYS A 122 28.35 -49.22 -40.59
N ASP A 123 28.78 -50.42 -40.94
CA ASP A 123 29.82 -51.15 -40.21
C ASP A 123 31.21 -50.98 -40.86
N ASN A 124 32.18 -50.58 -40.05
CA ASN A 124 33.65 -50.67 -40.23
C ASN A 124 34.26 -50.56 -41.64
N GLN A 125 34.87 -49.40 -41.97
CA GLN A 125 36.20 -49.38 -42.62
C GLN A 125 36.95 -48.04 -42.56
N LEU A 126 37.45 -47.68 -41.37
CA LEU A 126 38.63 -46.81 -41.19
C LEU A 126 39.43 -47.35 -39.97
N PRO A 127 40.65 -47.88 -40.13
CA PRO A 127 41.28 -48.69 -39.07
C PRO A 127 41.68 -47.97 -37.77
N ASP A 128 41.82 -46.64 -37.78
CA ASP A 128 42.45 -45.90 -36.67
C ASP A 128 41.54 -45.58 -35.49
N ILE A 129 40.21 -45.54 -35.65
CA ILE A 129 39.31 -45.16 -34.54
C ILE A 129 39.00 -46.35 -33.62
N LYS A 130 39.04 -47.59 -34.15
CA LYS A 130 38.86 -48.81 -33.34
C LYS A 130 40.13 -49.18 -32.57
N ASP A 131 41.31 -48.87 -33.09
CA ASP A 131 42.57 -48.96 -32.32
C ASP A 131 42.60 -47.89 -31.21
N ILE A 132 42.22 -46.64 -31.49
CA ILE A 132 42.17 -45.57 -30.48
C ILE A 132 41.08 -45.81 -29.42
N LEU A 133 39.89 -46.30 -29.79
CA LEU A 133 38.84 -46.64 -28.80
C LEU A 133 39.18 -47.90 -28.02
N SER A 134 39.76 -48.94 -28.62
CA SER A 134 40.19 -50.12 -27.86
C SER A 134 41.41 -49.82 -26.97
N ARG A 135 42.27 -48.87 -27.37
CA ARG A 135 43.31 -48.31 -26.51
C ARG A 135 42.75 -47.39 -25.42
N LEU A 136 41.68 -46.64 -25.65
CA LEU A 136 41.01 -45.86 -24.61
C LEU A 136 40.26 -46.77 -23.64
N GLU A 137 39.56 -47.82 -24.09
CA GLU A 137 38.96 -48.83 -23.21
C GLU A 137 40.03 -49.64 -22.46
N MET A 138 41.16 -49.99 -23.09
CA MET A 138 42.28 -50.61 -22.37
C MET A 138 42.96 -49.64 -21.41
N LEU A 139 43.14 -48.35 -21.75
CA LEU A 139 43.72 -47.36 -20.84
C LEU A 139 42.75 -46.96 -19.72
N GLU A 140 41.43 -46.94 -19.96
CA GLU A 140 40.42 -46.73 -18.90
C GLU A 140 40.23 -47.98 -18.06
N SER A 141 40.38 -49.19 -18.61
CA SER A 141 40.39 -50.45 -17.86
C SER A 141 41.68 -50.62 -17.05
N GLU A 142 42.84 -50.28 -17.62
CA GLU A 142 44.12 -50.23 -16.92
C GLU A 142 44.08 -49.13 -15.86
N LEU A 143 43.66 -47.90 -16.16
CA LEU A 143 43.48 -46.83 -15.17
C LEU A 143 42.44 -47.17 -14.11
N SER A 144 41.35 -47.87 -14.45
CA SER A 144 40.35 -48.31 -13.46
C SER A 144 40.91 -49.44 -12.59
N SER A 145 41.70 -50.36 -13.13
CA SER A 145 42.38 -51.40 -12.35
C SER A 145 43.54 -50.86 -11.51
N LEU A 146 44.28 -49.86 -11.98
CA LEU A 146 45.29 -49.13 -11.20
C LEU A 146 44.62 -48.28 -10.11
N ARG A 147 43.46 -47.69 -10.44
CA ARG A 147 42.64 -46.94 -9.48
C ARG A 147 42.05 -47.86 -8.43
N GLU A 148 41.54 -49.05 -8.76
CA GLU A 148 41.11 -50.04 -7.76
C GLU A 148 42.29 -50.58 -6.93
N GLN A 149 43.44 -50.88 -7.58
CA GLN A 149 44.64 -51.35 -6.88
C GLN A 149 45.27 -50.30 -5.96
N CYS A 150 45.04 -49.00 -6.19
CA CYS A 150 45.65 -47.90 -5.42
C CYS A 150 44.64 -46.97 -4.72
N SER A 151 43.32 -47.23 -4.81
CA SER A 151 42.29 -46.64 -3.95
C SER A 151 41.95 -47.53 -2.74
N GLY A 152 42.51 -48.74 -2.68
CA GLY A 152 42.39 -49.67 -1.56
C GLY A 152 43.37 -49.39 -0.40
N GLY A 153 43.40 -48.15 0.12
CA GLY A 153 44.04 -47.79 1.40
C GLY A 153 45.56 -47.99 1.55
N THR A 154 46.24 -48.51 0.53
CA THR A 154 47.71 -48.72 0.48
C THR A 154 48.17 -48.41 -0.95
N GLY A 155 49.20 -47.57 -1.07
CA GLY A 155 49.56 -46.95 -2.34
C GLY A 155 50.20 -47.88 -3.38
N CYS A 156 50.33 -47.37 -4.61
CA CYS A 156 50.93 -47.99 -5.81
C CYS A 156 52.42 -48.40 -5.70
N CYS A 157 52.99 -48.56 -4.50
CA CYS A 157 54.38 -48.97 -4.27
C CYS A 157 54.48 -50.41 -3.76
N GLY A 158 54.34 -51.37 -4.66
CA GLY A 158 54.38 -52.79 -4.30
C GLY A 158 54.44 -53.78 -5.46
N ALA A 159 54.69 -53.32 -6.69
CA ALA A 159 54.84 -54.21 -7.85
C ALA A 159 56.32 -54.36 -8.24
N GLN A 160 56.83 -55.60 -8.25
CA GLN A 160 58.16 -55.91 -8.75
C GLN A 160 58.21 -55.77 -10.28
N VAL A 161 58.40 -54.54 -10.78
CA VAL A 161 58.68 -54.29 -12.20
C VAL A 161 60.18 -54.39 -12.42
N THR A 162 60.62 -55.44 -13.12
CA THR A 162 62.04 -55.76 -13.36
C THR A 162 62.68 -54.93 -14.48
N GLY A 163 62.49 -53.61 -14.46
CA GLY A 163 63.10 -52.66 -15.40
C GLY A 163 63.82 -51.53 -14.66
N GLU A 164 65.06 -51.21 -15.06
CA GLU A 164 65.81 -50.09 -14.48
C GLU A 164 65.13 -48.75 -14.77
N VAL A 165 64.51 -48.15 -13.74
CA VAL A 165 64.06 -46.75 -13.79
C VAL A 165 65.21 -45.85 -13.40
N SER A 166 65.86 -45.25 -14.41
CA SER A 166 67.08 -44.45 -14.27
C SER A 166 66.84 -43.01 -13.75
N THR A 167 66.08 -42.85 -12.66
CA THR A 167 66.02 -41.60 -11.87
C THR A 167 65.66 -41.92 -10.41
N LYS A 168 66.52 -41.51 -9.47
CA LYS A 168 66.22 -41.62 -8.03
C LYS A 168 65.36 -40.42 -7.60
N PRO A 169 64.17 -40.61 -6.99
CA PRO A 169 63.33 -39.49 -6.57
C PRO A 169 64.02 -38.60 -5.53
N PHE A 170 63.79 -37.28 -5.61
CA PHE A 170 64.56 -36.27 -4.89
C PHE A 170 63.70 -35.53 -3.85
N CYS A 171 63.79 -35.96 -2.59
CA CYS A 171 63.05 -35.41 -1.45
C CYS A 171 63.65 -34.11 -0.87
N ASN A 172 64.16 -33.23 -1.74
CA ASN A 172 64.78 -31.92 -1.45
C ASN A 172 65.84 -31.86 -0.34
N GLY A 173 66.39 -33.00 0.09
CA GLY A 173 67.39 -33.08 1.15
C GLY A 173 66.84 -33.11 2.58
N HIS A 174 65.52 -33.03 2.77
CA HIS A 174 64.83 -33.03 4.07
C HIS A 174 63.95 -34.27 4.27
N GLY A 175 64.30 -35.37 3.60
CA GLY A 175 63.59 -36.64 3.65
C GLY A 175 64.24 -37.72 2.79
N ASN A 176 63.74 -38.94 2.90
CA ASN A 176 64.18 -40.09 2.11
C ASN A 176 63.00 -40.74 1.38
N TRP A 177 63.20 -41.16 0.13
CA TRP A 177 62.13 -41.76 -0.66
C TRP A 177 61.81 -43.18 -0.20
N SER A 178 60.55 -43.45 0.15
CA SER A 178 60.07 -44.78 0.48
C SER A 178 59.49 -45.49 -0.74
N THR A 179 60.07 -46.63 -1.07
CA THR A 179 59.59 -47.54 -2.11
C THR A 179 58.43 -48.43 -1.66
N GLU A 180 57.96 -48.30 -0.41
CA GLU A 180 56.77 -49.00 0.12
C GLU A 180 55.53 -48.10 0.11
N THR A 181 55.70 -46.77 0.19
CA THR A 181 54.57 -45.81 0.18
C THR A 181 54.50 -44.93 -1.07
N CYS A 182 55.51 -44.98 -1.96
CA CYS A 182 55.60 -44.13 -3.15
C CYS A 182 55.55 -42.62 -2.82
N SER A 183 56.21 -42.26 -1.72
CA SER A 183 56.29 -40.90 -1.20
C SER A 183 57.64 -40.65 -0.53
N CYS A 184 58.00 -39.37 -0.39
CA CYS A 184 59.06 -38.99 0.51
C CYS A 184 58.59 -39.15 1.97
N ILE A 185 59.37 -39.86 2.78
CA ILE A 185 59.26 -39.81 4.23
C ILE A 185 60.15 -38.64 4.68
N CYS A 186 59.52 -37.61 5.20
CA CYS A 186 60.18 -36.38 5.61
C CYS A 186 60.82 -36.48 6.99
N GLU A 187 61.87 -35.71 7.22
CA GLU A 187 62.46 -35.54 8.55
C GLU A 187 61.54 -34.66 9.41
N PRO A 188 61.53 -34.82 10.75
CA PRO A 188 60.59 -34.12 11.63
C PRO A 188 60.61 -32.59 11.45
N GLY A 189 59.43 -31.98 11.32
CA GLY A 189 59.30 -30.56 11.01
C GLY A 189 59.18 -30.25 9.52
N TRP A 190 59.11 -31.25 8.64
CA TRP A 190 58.83 -31.10 7.21
C TRP A 190 57.73 -32.07 6.75
N LYS A 191 56.86 -31.60 5.86
CA LYS A 191 55.77 -32.35 5.23
C LYS A 191 55.67 -32.06 3.73
N GLY A 192 54.60 -32.58 3.11
CA GLY A 192 54.34 -32.47 1.68
C GLY A 192 55.07 -33.53 0.85
N PRO A 193 54.64 -33.76 -0.41
CA PRO A 193 55.02 -34.95 -1.20
C PRO A 193 56.52 -35.06 -1.55
N ASN A 194 57.26 -33.94 -1.47
CA ASN A 194 58.72 -33.88 -1.70
C ASN A 194 59.51 -33.23 -0.55
N CYS A 195 58.93 -33.16 0.66
CA CYS A 195 59.56 -32.60 1.88
C CYS A 195 60.07 -31.15 1.72
N THR A 196 59.19 -30.28 1.23
CA THR A 196 59.47 -28.86 0.95
C THR A 196 58.69 -27.88 1.81
N GLU A 197 57.71 -28.38 2.57
CA GLU A 197 56.82 -27.56 3.39
C GLU A 197 57.17 -27.77 4.86
N PRO A 198 57.38 -26.71 5.67
CA PRO A 198 57.56 -26.89 7.10
C PRO A 198 56.27 -27.39 7.76
N GLU A 199 56.40 -28.32 8.70
CA GLU A 199 55.29 -28.92 9.42
C GLU A 199 54.94 -28.06 10.65
N CYS A 200 53.79 -27.37 10.61
CA CYS A 200 53.26 -26.64 11.76
C CYS A 200 52.34 -27.52 12.63
N PRO A 201 52.27 -27.26 13.96
CA PRO A 201 51.35 -27.94 14.87
C PRO A 201 49.91 -27.94 14.35
N ASN A 202 49.31 -29.14 14.23
CA ASN A 202 47.95 -29.41 13.75
C ASN A 202 47.47 -28.55 12.55
N ASP A 203 48.38 -28.22 11.62
CA ASP A 203 48.14 -27.35 10.46
C ASP A 203 47.48 -25.99 10.79
N CYS A 204 47.73 -25.48 12.01
CA CYS A 204 47.11 -24.26 12.53
C CYS A 204 45.55 -24.31 12.56
N GLN A 205 44.96 -25.51 12.53
CA GLN A 205 43.52 -25.78 12.52
C GLN A 205 42.73 -25.01 11.43
N ASP A 206 43.38 -24.63 10.32
CA ASP A 206 42.89 -23.68 9.31
C ASP A 206 42.57 -22.25 9.85
N GLN A 207 42.76 -21.98 11.15
CA GLN A 207 42.55 -20.69 11.83
C GLN A 207 43.84 -19.88 12.01
N GLY A 208 44.89 -20.21 11.27
CA GLY A 208 46.15 -19.49 11.28
C GLY A 208 47.00 -19.81 10.06
N ARG A 209 48.08 -19.05 9.90
CA ARG A 209 49.07 -19.24 8.83
C ARG A 209 50.33 -19.89 9.37
N CYS A 210 50.73 -21.00 8.76
CA CYS A 210 52.01 -21.63 9.03
C CYS A 210 53.18 -20.81 8.46
N VAL A 211 54.11 -20.38 9.31
CA VAL A 211 55.32 -19.63 8.95
C VAL A 211 56.51 -20.22 9.72
N ASP A 212 57.54 -20.69 9.01
CA ASP A 212 58.77 -21.28 9.57
C ASP A 212 58.54 -22.36 10.67
N GLY A 213 57.48 -23.18 10.52
CA GLY A 213 57.15 -24.26 11.46
C GLY A 213 56.39 -23.82 12.72
N LYS A 214 55.95 -22.56 12.79
CA LYS A 214 55.06 -22.03 13.83
C LYS A 214 53.79 -21.44 13.23
N CYS A 215 52.68 -21.53 13.95
CA CYS A 215 51.43 -20.89 13.56
C CYS A 215 51.37 -19.42 13.98
N GLU A 216 51.05 -18.54 13.02
CA GLU A 216 50.55 -17.18 13.26
C GLU A 216 49.02 -17.20 13.15
N CYS A 217 48.33 -17.15 14.28
CA CYS A 217 46.86 -17.27 14.32
C CYS A 217 46.14 -16.05 13.78
N PHE A 218 44.96 -16.26 13.21
CA PHE A 218 44.05 -15.18 12.84
C PHE A 218 43.42 -14.55 14.09
N GLU A 219 42.89 -13.34 13.93
CA GLU A 219 42.34 -12.55 15.03
C GLU A 219 41.17 -13.30 15.70
N GLY A 220 41.24 -13.47 17.03
CA GLY A 220 40.32 -14.33 17.80
C GLY A 220 40.81 -15.74 18.08
N PHE A 221 41.97 -16.18 17.54
CA PHE A 221 42.55 -17.50 17.80
C PHE A 221 43.97 -17.42 18.35
N GLY A 222 44.40 -18.44 19.09
CA GLY A 222 45.68 -18.50 19.78
C GLY A 222 46.11 -19.91 20.16
N GLY A 223 47.22 -20.02 20.90
CA GLY A 223 47.88 -21.29 21.17
C GLY A 223 48.87 -21.67 20.06
N ASP A 224 49.70 -22.69 20.29
CA ASP A 224 50.81 -23.05 19.38
C ASP A 224 50.33 -23.66 18.04
N ASP A 225 49.06 -24.11 17.98
CA ASP A 225 48.38 -24.65 16.79
C ASP A 225 47.09 -23.90 16.42
N CYS A 226 46.86 -22.70 17.00
CA CYS A 226 45.63 -21.91 16.81
C CYS A 226 44.31 -22.60 17.22
N SER A 227 44.36 -23.71 17.97
CA SER A 227 43.15 -24.41 18.43
C SER A 227 42.40 -23.73 19.57
N SER A 228 43.02 -22.79 20.31
CA SER A 228 42.31 -22.07 21.37
C SER A 228 41.69 -20.79 20.81
N GLU A 229 40.37 -20.79 20.71
CA GLU A 229 39.57 -19.59 20.46
C GLU A 229 39.74 -18.65 21.67
N LEU A 230 40.31 -17.47 21.44
CA LEU A 230 40.56 -16.46 22.45
C LEU A 230 39.27 -15.65 22.64
N CYS A 231 38.63 -15.77 23.81
CA CYS A 231 37.53 -14.88 24.18
C CYS A 231 37.96 -13.40 23.98
N MET A 232 37.10 -12.61 23.34
CA MET A 232 37.43 -11.21 22.98
C MET A 232 37.59 -10.29 24.20
N LEU A 233 37.15 -10.74 25.39
CA LEU A 233 37.39 -10.10 26.69
C LEU A 233 37.80 -11.15 27.75
N ASP A 234 38.45 -10.68 28.81
CA ASP A 234 38.92 -11.48 29.95
C ASP A 234 37.78 -11.70 30.96
N CYS A 235 37.32 -12.95 31.14
CA CYS A 235 36.10 -13.29 31.91
C CYS A 235 36.24 -13.19 33.44
N GLY A 236 37.35 -12.65 33.95
CA GLY A 236 37.63 -12.49 35.37
C GLY A 236 37.74 -13.82 36.14
N ASP A 237 37.78 -13.72 37.48
CA ASP A 237 37.90 -14.88 38.37
C ASP A 237 36.57 -15.66 38.56
N TYR A 238 35.44 -15.15 38.06
CA TYR A 238 34.06 -15.63 38.32
C TYR A 238 33.26 -15.94 37.05
N GLY A 239 33.93 -16.12 35.90
CA GLY A 239 33.32 -16.46 34.63
C GLY A 239 34.15 -17.46 33.83
N HIS A 240 33.48 -18.28 33.02
CA HIS A 240 34.11 -19.32 32.19
C HIS A 240 33.83 -19.04 30.71
N CYS A 241 34.88 -18.98 29.87
CA CYS A 241 34.76 -18.72 28.44
C CYS A 241 34.15 -19.93 27.70
N VAL A 242 33.07 -19.72 26.94
CA VAL A 242 32.39 -20.74 26.12
C VAL A 242 31.95 -20.11 24.80
N GLU A 243 32.37 -20.68 23.66
CA GLU A 243 32.03 -20.23 22.29
C GLU A 243 32.25 -18.71 22.07
N GLY A 244 33.33 -18.16 22.64
CA GLY A 244 33.72 -16.75 22.50
C GLY A 244 33.01 -15.76 23.44
N PHE A 245 32.10 -16.23 24.31
CA PHE A 245 31.39 -15.41 25.30
C PHE A 245 31.69 -15.88 26.74
N CYS A 246 31.65 -14.95 27.70
CA CYS A 246 31.84 -15.28 29.11
C CYS A 246 30.52 -15.77 29.74
N LEU A 247 30.54 -16.96 30.34
CA LEU A 247 29.43 -17.54 31.09
C LEU A 247 29.69 -17.36 32.59
N CYS A 248 28.88 -16.52 33.25
CA CYS A 248 29.13 -16.09 34.63
C CYS A 248 28.59 -17.08 35.67
N GLU A 249 29.25 -17.15 36.83
CA GLU A 249 28.72 -17.88 37.99
C GLU A 249 27.54 -17.12 38.65
N ASP A 250 26.67 -17.84 39.38
CA ASP A 250 25.42 -17.30 39.93
C ASP A 250 25.65 -16.02 40.78
N GLY A 251 24.92 -14.96 40.45
CA GLY A 251 25.07 -13.64 41.07
C GLY A 251 26.00 -12.67 40.32
N PHE A 252 26.65 -13.11 39.23
CA PHE A 252 27.45 -12.28 38.33
C PHE A 252 26.84 -12.18 36.92
N ILE A 253 27.00 -11.02 36.29
CA ILE A 253 26.46 -10.66 34.98
C ILE A 253 27.46 -9.74 34.23
N GLY A 254 27.16 -9.44 32.96
CA GLY A 254 28.00 -8.61 32.09
C GLY A 254 28.87 -9.44 31.15
N GLU A 255 29.36 -8.80 30.08
CA GLU A 255 30.09 -9.49 28.98
C GLU A 255 31.45 -10.05 29.40
N ASP A 256 32.00 -9.59 30.53
CA ASP A 256 33.26 -9.99 31.16
C ASP A 256 33.05 -10.62 32.57
N CYS A 257 31.81 -10.84 32.98
CA CYS A 257 31.42 -11.32 34.33
C CYS A 257 31.93 -10.47 35.52
N ALA A 258 32.36 -9.22 35.29
CA ALA A 258 32.89 -8.35 36.34
C ALA A 258 31.80 -7.62 37.16
N GLN A 259 30.51 -7.77 36.81
CA GLN A 259 29.40 -7.06 37.44
C GLN A 259 28.52 -8.04 38.23
N THR A 260 27.92 -7.58 39.33
CA THR A 260 26.98 -8.40 40.13
C THR A 260 25.55 -8.18 39.67
N SER A 261 24.67 -9.18 39.82
CA SER A 261 23.24 -9.05 39.48
C SER A 261 22.49 -8.05 40.38
N CYS A 262 22.96 -7.81 41.61
CA CYS A 262 22.36 -6.84 42.52
C CYS A 262 22.56 -5.38 42.10
N LEU A 263 21.50 -4.59 42.30
CA LEU A 263 21.44 -3.17 41.95
C LEU A 263 22.60 -2.39 42.60
N ASN A 264 23.33 -1.62 41.78
CA ASN A 264 24.51 -0.82 42.16
C ASN A 264 25.61 -1.58 42.95
N ASN A 265 25.66 -2.92 42.87
CA ASN A 265 26.58 -3.77 43.65
C ASN A 265 26.55 -3.43 45.16
N CYS A 266 25.33 -3.19 45.68
CA CYS A 266 25.09 -2.80 47.07
C CYS A 266 25.93 -1.60 47.56
N LEU A 267 26.38 -0.75 46.63
CA LEU A 267 27.29 0.38 46.83
C LEU A 267 28.58 0.05 47.60
N GLY A 268 28.99 -1.23 47.64
CA GLY A 268 30.09 -1.74 48.47
C GLY A 268 29.83 -1.68 49.98
N ARG A 269 28.57 -1.69 50.41
CA ARG A 269 28.09 -1.56 51.81
C ARG A 269 27.18 -2.72 52.24
N GLY A 270 27.35 -3.85 51.58
CA GLY A 270 26.58 -5.06 51.79
C GLY A 270 27.07 -6.16 50.86
N ARG A 271 26.38 -7.30 50.89
CA ARG A 271 26.66 -8.45 50.03
C ARG A 271 25.45 -8.79 49.16
N CYS A 272 25.71 -9.12 47.91
CA CYS A 272 24.70 -9.61 46.97
C CYS A 272 24.39 -11.09 47.26
N VAL A 273 23.11 -11.44 47.38
CA VAL A 273 22.63 -12.82 47.57
C VAL A 273 21.30 -12.98 46.84
N GLU A 274 21.21 -13.89 45.87
CA GLU A 274 19.96 -14.17 45.11
C GLU A 274 19.29 -12.89 44.57
N ASP A 275 20.08 -12.04 43.90
CA ASP A 275 19.69 -10.74 43.31
C ASP A 275 19.26 -9.64 44.30
N GLU A 276 19.26 -9.89 45.62
CA GLU A 276 18.97 -8.92 46.67
C GLU A 276 20.23 -8.48 47.45
N CYS A 277 20.28 -7.19 47.83
CA CYS A 277 21.35 -6.64 48.65
C CYS A 277 21.08 -6.84 50.15
N VAL A 278 21.94 -7.63 50.81
CA VAL A 278 21.98 -7.74 52.26
C VAL A 278 22.97 -6.72 52.81
N CYS A 279 22.45 -5.62 53.35
CA CYS A 279 23.23 -4.47 53.80
C CYS A 279 23.94 -4.67 55.14
N ASP A 280 25.13 -4.08 55.28
CA ASP A 280 25.86 -3.99 56.54
C ASP A 280 25.32 -2.82 57.37
N GLU A 281 25.06 -3.01 58.67
CA GLU A 281 24.60 -1.92 59.55
C GLU A 281 25.62 -0.75 59.57
N PRO A 282 25.17 0.52 59.51
CA PRO A 282 23.79 0.99 59.64
C PRO A 282 23.09 1.28 58.29
N TRP A 283 23.43 0.57 57.22
CA TRP A 283 22.85 0.78 55.89
C TRP A 283 21.63 -0.13 55.64
N THR A 284 20.72 0.34 54.80
CA THR A 284 19.47 -0.33 54.40
C THR A 284 19.03 0.15 53.00
N GLY A 285 17.87 -0.30 52.54
CA GLY A 285 17.36 -0.03 51.19
C GLY A 285 17.89 -1.02 50.15
N PHE A 286 17.24 -1.07 48.98
CA PHE A 286 17.42 -2.12 47.96
C PHE A 286 18.83 -2.21 47.34
N ASP A 287 19.65 -1.17 47.49
CA ASP A 287 21.06 -1.12 47.07
C ASP A 287 22.02 -0.63 48.17
N CYS A 288 21.58 -0.66 49.44
CA CYS A 288 22.33 -0.17 50.61
C CYS A 288 22.72 1.32 50.57
N SER A 289 21.93 2.14 49.85
CA SER A 289 22.10 3.60 49.79
C SER A 289 21.56 4.35 51.02
N GLU A 290 20.63 3.76 51.77
CA GLU A 290 19.89 4.42 52.85
C GLU A 290 20.52 4.11 54.22
N LEU A 291 20.32 5.00 55.19
CA LEU A 291 20.95 4.93 56.52
C LEU A 291 19.83 4.79 57.56
N ILE A 292 19.87 3.73 58.38
CA ILE A 292 18.81 3.39 59.35
C ILE A 292 18.59 4.57 60.31
N CYS A 293 17.39 5.17 60.28
CA CYS A 293 16.99 6.23 61.20
C CYS A 293 16.38 5.66 62.51
N PRO A 294 16.49 6.39 63.64
CA PRO A 294 15.86 5.99 64.90
C PRO A 294 14.34 5.81 64.75
N ASN A 295 13.85 4.62 65.08
CA ASN A 295 12.42 4.23 65.03
C ASN A 295 11.71 4.57 63.70
N ASP A 296 12.45 4.62 62.59
CA ASP A 296 11.98 5.06 61.26
C ASP A 296 11.19 6.39 61.28
N CYS A 297 11.61 7.30 62.17
CA CYS A 297 10.93 8.58 62.43
C CYS A 297 9.42 8.46 62.77
N TYR A 298 8.98 7.29 63.25
CA TYR A 298 7.58 6.92 63.52
C TYR A 298 6.59 7.22 62.36
N ASP A 299 7.05 7.16 61.11
CA ASP A 299 6.31 7.57 59.90
C ASP A 299 5.84 9.05 59.92
N ARG A 300 6.47 9.92 60.74
CA ARG A 300 6.06 11.31 61.01
C ARG A 300 7.19 12.32 60.78
N GLY A 301 8.12 11.95 59.93
CA GLY A 301 9.29 12.73 59.57
C GLY A 301 10.04 12.07 58.44
N ARG A 302 10.86 12.85 57.74
CA ARG A 302 11.76 12.32 56.71
C ARG A 302 13.11 11.96 57.33
N CYS A 303 13.57 10.73 57.09
CA CYS A 303 14.93 10.34 57.40
C CYS A 303 15.90 11.01 56.41
N VAL A 304 16.91 11.74 56.91
CA VAL A 304 18.00 12.27 56.07
C VAL A 304 19.32 12.03 56.79
N ASN A 305 20.13 11.12 56.23
CA ASN A 305 21.48 10.79 56.72
C ASN A 305 21.52 10.41 58.22
N GLY A 306 20.59 9.55 58.65
CA GLY A 306 20.47 9.08 60.03
C GLY A 306 19.85 10.07 61.02
N THR A 307 19.34 11.22 60.56
CA THR A 307 18.62 12.21 61.39
C THR A 307 17.18 12.36 60.89
N CYS A 308 16.21 12.31 61.81
CA CYS A 308 14.81 12.56 61.48
C CYS A 308 14.51 14.06 61.41
N PHE A 309 13.84 14.49 60.33
CA PHE A 309 13.28 15.83 60.19
C PHE A 309 11.76 15.73 60.25
N CYS A 310 11.20 16.12 61.40
CA CYS A 310 9.79 15.89 61.72
C CYS A 310 8.82 16.74 60.91
N GLU A 311 7.64 16.18 60.68
CA GLU A 311 6.51 16.88 60.07
C GLU A 311 5.86 17.88 61.03
N GLU A 312 5.09 18.82 60.48
CA GLU A 312 4.48 19.91 61.26
C GLU A 312 3.54 19.37 62.34
N GLY A 313 3.83 19.69 63.60
CA GLY A 313 3.13 19.14 64.76
C GLY A 313 3.92 18.07 65.53
N TYR A 314 5.03 17.56 64.99
CA TYR A 314 5.90 16.58 65.66
C TYR A 314 7.32 17.09 65.92
N THR A 315 7.98 16.54 66.93
CA THR A 315 9.34 16.90 67.38
C THR A 315 10.01 15.73 68.12
N GLY A 316 11.25 15.90 68.56
CA GLY A 316 12.10 14.85 69.13
C GLY A 316 13.07 14.25 68.09
N GLU A 317 14.03 13.44 68.54
CA GLU A 317 15.08 12.86 67.67
C GLU A 317 14.55 11.78 66.70
N ASP A 318 13.38 11.21 66.99
CA ASP A 318 12.66 10.21 66.21
C ASP A 318 11.21 10.63 65.84
N CYS A 319 10.88 11.91 66.03
CA CYS A 319 9.55 12.49 65.76
C CYS A 319 8.37 11.88 66.55
N GLY A 320 8.63 11.20 67.67
CA GLY A 320 7.60 10.65 68.54
C GLY A 320 6.83 11.68 69.39
N GLU A 321 7.31 12.91 69.56
CA GLU A 321 6.73 13.90 70.47
C GLU A 321 5.81 14.91 69.75
N LEU A 322 4.71 15.34 70.40
CA LEU A 322 3.76 16.32 69.85
C LEU A 322 4.13 17.77 70.23
N THR A 323 4.12 18.66 69.24
CA THR A 323 4.39 20.10 69.41
C THR A 323 3.17 20.85 69.95
N CYS A 324 3.32 21.56 71.07
CA CYS A 324 2.24 22.38 71.65
C CYS A 324 2.20 23.84 71.11
N PRO A 325 1.01 24.43 70.92
CA PRO A 325 0.85 25.82 70.48
C PRO A 325 1.61 26.82 71.36
N GLY A 326 2.47 27.63 70.71
CA GLY A 326 3.23 28.71 71.37
C GLY A 326 4.15 28.26 72.53
N ASN A 327 4.45 26.96 72.63
CA ASN A 327 5.08 26.33 73.80
C ASN A 327 4.37 26.73 75.12
N CYS A 328 3.04 26.83 75.06
CA CYS A 328 2.15 27.28 76.14
C CYS A 328 2.52 28.65 76.75
N ASN A 329 3.22 29.51 75.99
CA ASN A 329 3.76 30.81 76.38
C ASN A 329 4.55 30.80 77.72
N ASN A 330 5.09 29.65 78.13
CA ASN A 330 5.67 29.40 79.46
C ASN A 330 4.69 29.62 80.65
N ARG A 331 3.37 29.60 80.40
CA ARG A 331 2.27 29.81 81.38
C ARG A 331 1.32 28.61 81.47
N GLY A 332 1.75 27.47 80.96
CA GLY A 332 1.05 26.19 81.04
C GLY A 332 2.02 25.02 80.88
N MET A 333 1.50 23.80 80.97
CA MET A 333 2.25 22.58 80.68
C MET A 333 1.72 21.94 79.39
N CYS A 334 2.62 21.53 78.51
CA CYS A 334 2.27 20.78 77.31
C CYS A 334 1.96 19.32 77.68
N VAL A 335 0.78 18.82 77.30
CA VAL A 335 0.36 17.44 77.50
C VAL A 335 -0.34 16.96 76.22
N ASN A 336 0.25 15.96 75.53
CA ASN A 336 -0.29 15.38 74.30
C ASN A 336 -0.67 16.42 73.22
N GLY A 337 0.17 17.43 72.99
CA GLY A 337 -0.06 18.49 71.99
C GLY A 337 -1.02 19.61 72.45
N GLN A 338 -1.61 19.52 73.65
CA GLN A 338 -2.50 20.55 74.20
C GLN A 338 -1.89 21.23 75.44
N CYS A 339 -2.08 22.55 75.56
CA CYS A 339 -1.62 23.30 76.72
C CYS A 339 -2.62 23.28 77.89
N VAL A 340 -2.14 22.88 79.07
CA VAL A 340 -2.88 22.97 80.34
C VAL A 340 -2.41 24.23 81.08
N CYS A 341 -3.28 25.24 81.15
CA CYS A 341 -2.91 26.58 81.62
C CYS A 341 -2.86 26.72 83.15
N GLN A 342 -1.95 27.59 83.62
CA GLN A 342 -1.89 27.99 85.02
C GLN A 342 -3.07 28.89 85.42
N THR A 343 -3.45 28.86 86.69
CA THR A 343 -4.63 29.56 87.21
C THR A 343 -4.64 31.06 86.87
N GLY A 344 -5.75 31.52 86.28
CA GLY A 344 -5.91 32.90 85.79
C GLY A 344 -5.61 33.09 84.30
N TYR A 345 -5.10 32.05 83.63
CA TYR A 345 -4.87 32.01 82.18
C TYR A 345 -5.72 30.95 81.50
N ILE A 346 -6.18 31.25 80.28
CA ILE A 346 -7.00 30.39 79.41
C ILE A 346 -6.58 30.55 77.94
N GLY A 347 -7.10 29.70 77.06
CA GLY A 347 -6.77 29.66 75.63
C GLY A 347 -5.75 28.58 75.27
N GLU A 348 -5.70 28.20 73.99
CA GLU A 348 -4.97 27.02 73.50
C GLU A 348 -3.44 27.10 73.65
N ASP A 349 -2.90 28.30 73.82
CA ASP A 349 -1.50 28.60 74.09
C ASP A 349 -1.27 29.27 75.46
N CYS A 350 -2.31 29.35 76.30
CA CYS A 350 -2.32 30.01 77.62
C CYS A 350 -2.01 31.52 77.63
N SER A 351 -2.28 32.24 76.53
CA SER A 351 -2.04 33.67 76.41
C SER A 351 -3.09 34.59 77.07
N LYS A 352 -4.33 34.13 77.30
CA LYS A 352 -5.49 35.00 77.64
C LYS A 352 -5.79 35.01 79.15
N LEU A 353 -6.19 36.16 79.70
CA LEU A 353 -6.52 36.33 81.13
C LEU A 353 -7.99 36.01 81.43
N THR A 354 -8.32 35.50 82.63
CA THR A 354 -9.71 35.25 83.07
C THR A 354 -10.40 36.52 83.62
N CYS A 355 -11.66 36.79 83.21
CA CYS A 355 -12.49 37.90 83.71
C CYS A 355 -13.62 37.43 84.68
N PRO A 356 -14.14 38.33 85.56
CA PRO A 356 -15.26 38.02 86.45
C PRO A 356 -16.50 37.52 85.69
N LYS A 357 -16.95 36.29 86.01
CA LYS A 357 -18.07 35.57 85.35
C LYS A 357 -18.08 35.65 83.81
N ASN A 358 -16.92 35.79 83.16
CA ASN A 358 -16.83 36.03 81.72
C ASN A 358 -17.73 37.18 81.21
N CYS A 359 -17.90 38.23 82.03
CA CYS A 359 -18.78 39.39 81.76
C CYS A 359 -20.26 39.01 81.48
N ASN A 360 -20.71 37.87 82.03
CA ASN A 360 -22.02 37.24 81.78
C ASN A 360 -22.40 37.14 80.30
N GLU A 361 -21.41 37.08 79.39
CA GLU A 361 -21.57 37.05 77.93
C GLU A 361 -22.24 38.32 77.34
N ARG A 362 -22.26 39.44 78.08
CA ARG A 362 -22.89 40.72 77.70
C ARG A 362 -21.92 41.90 77.85
N GLY A 363 -20.68 41.64 77.50
CA GLY A 363 -19.59 42.59 77.51
C GLY A 363 -18.27 41.95 77.11
N HIS A 364 -17.26 42.78 76.86
CA HIS A 364 -15.92 42.36 76.48
C HIS A 364 -14.93 42.49 77.64
N CYS A 365 -14.13 41.45 77.85
CA CYS A 365 -13.07 41.41 78.84
C CYS A 365 -11.85 42.19 78.37
N PHE A 366 -11.45 43.24 79.10
CA PHE A 366 -10.25 44.02 78.83
C PHE A 366 -9.42 44.17 80.11
N ASN A 367 -8.19 43.66 80.11
CA ASN A 367 -7.26 43.68 81.25
C ASN A 367 -7.87 43.21 82.59
N GLY A 368 -8.70 42.15 82.56
CA GLY A 368 -9.34 41.59 83.76
C GLY A 368 -10.58 42.34 84.25
N LYS A 369 -11.04 43.37 83.54
CA LYS A 369 -12.29 44.12 83.81
C LYS A 369 -13.27 43.97 82.65
N CYS A 370 -14.56 43.95 82.95
CA CYS A 370 -15.62 43.93 81.94
C CYS A 370 -15.97 45.34 81.43
N ILE A 371 -16.13 45.45 80.11
CA ILE A 371 -16.71 46.60 79.41
C ILE A 371 -18.04 46.10 78.85
N CYS A 372 -19.15 46.64 79.33
CA CYS A 372 -20.48 46.09 79.04
C CYS A 372 -21.01 46.50 77.66
N ASP A 373 -21.78 45.60 77.06
CA ASP A 373 -22.46 45.86 75.80
C ASP A 373 -23.62 46.86 76.00
N PRO A 374 -24.03 47.61 74.95
CA PRO A 374 -25.13 48.56 75.06
C PRO A 374 -26.41 47.92 75.63
N GLY A 375 -27.02 48.60 76.60
CA GLY A 375 -28.15 48.07 77.36
C GLY A 375 -27.77 47.31 78.64
N TYR A 376 -26.47 47.13 78.95
CA TYR A 376 -26.01 46.47 80.17
C TYR A 376 -25.05 47.34 80.99
N GLU A 377 -25.14 47.22 82.32
CA GLU A 377 -24.28 47.93 83.28
C GLU A 377 -23.91 47.05 84.49
N GLY A 378 -23.09 47.59 85.40
CA GLY A 378 -22.54 46.86 86.56
C GLY A 378 -21.16 46.23 86.32
N GLU A 379 -20.51 45.73 87.38
CA GLU A 379 -19.10 45.27 87.32
C GLU A 379 -18.88 43.99 86.51
N ASP A 380 -19.93 43.17 86.36
CA ASP A 380 -19.95 41.94 85.56
C ASP A 380 -21.00 42.00 84.42
N CYS A 381 -21.56 43.17 84.11
CA CYS A 381 -22.54 43.40 83.06
C CYS A 381 -23.88 42.64 83.24
N SER A 382 -24.31 42.48 84.49
CA SER A 382 -25.55 41.77 84.86
C SER A 382 -26.79 42.66 85.06
N ILE A 383 -26.64 43.98 85.05
CA ILE A 383 -27.75 44.95 85.20
C ILE A 383 -28.20 45.40 83.81
N LEU A 384 -29.51 45.61 83.61
CA LEU A 384 -30.13 45.91 82.31
C LEU A 384 -30.71 47.34 82.29
N SER A 385 -30.28 48.15 81.33
CA SER A 385 -30.62 49.58 81.21
C SER A 385 -31.66 49.82 80.10
N CYS A 386 -32.73 50.58 80.40
CA CYS A 386 -33.79 50.90 79.42
C CYS A 386 -33.41 52.06 78.47
N PRO A 387 -33.82 52.03 77.19
CA PRO A 387 -33.59 53.12 76.23
C PRO A 387 -34.16 54.47 76.69
N ASP A 388 -33.33 55.52 76.73
CA ASP A 388 -33.65 56.92 77.08
C ASP A 388 -34.65 57.14 78.22
N ASN A 389 -34.67 56.23 79.21
CA ASN A 389 -35.63 56.20 80.30
C ASN A 389 -37.11 56.30 79.82
N CYS A 390 -37.41 55.62 78.70
CA CYS A 390 -38.71 55.59 78.04
C CYS A 390 -39.26 56.98 77.68
N SER A 391 -38.39 57.95 77.38
CA SER A 391 -38.70 59.35 77.04
C SER A 391 -39.67 60.05 78.02
N ASN A 392 -39.86 59.49 79.23
CA ASN A 392 -40.89 59.83 80.21
C ASN A 392 -42.35 59.71 79.69
N ARG A 393 -42.62 58.79 78.75
CA ARG A 393 -43.95 58.49 78.12
C ARG A 393 -44.28 56.99 78.11
N GLY A 394 -43.75 56.29 79.10
CA GLY A 394 -43.89 54.86 79.27
C GLY A 394 -43.18 54.39 80.54
N GLN A 395 -43.29 53.09 80.82
CA GLN A 395 -42.78 52.47 82.03
C GLN A 395 -41.73 51.40 81.68
N CYS A 396 -40.50 51.57 82.19
CA CYS A 396 -39.41 50.62 82.02
C CYS A 396 -39.68 49.33 82.81
N VAL A 397 -39.78 48.19 82.12
CA VAL A 397 -39.99 46.87 82.71
C VAL A 397 -39.05 45.88 82.03
N ASN A 398 -38.13 45.27 82.79
CA ASN A 398 -37.15 44.30 82.29
C ASN A 398 -36.36 44.77 81.05
N GLY A 399 -35.93 46.04 81.02
CA GLY A 399 -35.12 46.60 79.93
C GLY A 399 -35.92 47.12 78.72
N GLU A 400 -37.23 46.87 78.68
CA GLU A 400 -38.12 47.30 77.61
C GLU A 400 -39.11 48.37 78.11
N CYS A 401 -39.50 49.30 77.23
CA CYS A 401 -40.41 50.39 77.58
C CYS A 401 -41.85 50.07 77.18
N VAL A 402 -42.75 50.04 78.16
CA VAL A 402 -44.20 49.89 77.95
C VAL A 402 -44.82 51.28 77.77
N CYS A 403 -45.27 51.61 76.55
CA CYS A 403 -45.66 52.97 76.18
C CYS A 403 -47.10 53.37 76.54
N ASP A 404 -47.29 54.66 76.79
CA ASP A 404 -48.60 55.27 77.01
C ASP A 404 -49.46 55.28 75.72
N VAL A 405 -50.78 55.24 75.88
CA VAL A 405 -51.74 55.14 74.75
C VAL A 405 -51.58 56.30 73.77
N GLY A 406 -51.31 55.95 72.50
CA GLY A 406 -51.02 56.90 71.41
C GLY A 406 -49.54 57.04 71.07
N PHE A 407 -48.66 56.44 71.89
CA PHE A 407 -47.22 56.37 71.66
C PHE A 407 -46.73 54.93 71.45
N GLN A 408 -45.64 54.78 70.71
CA GLN A 408 -44.97 53.51 70.42
C GLN A 408 -43.45 53.73 70.22
N GLY A 409 -42.70 52.66 69.94
CA GLY A 409 -41.25 52.69 69.78
C GLY A 409 -40.50 52.27 71.06
N GLU A 410 -39.24 51.86 70.93
CA GLU A 410 -38.44 51.24 72.01
C GLU A 410 -38.17 52.15 73.21
N ASP A 411 -38.27 53.47 73.03
CA ASP A 411 -38.20 54.49 74.08
C ASP A 411 -39.52 55.26 74.26
N CYS A 412 -40.62 54.87 73.59
CA CYS A 412 -41.91 55.56 73.60
C CYS A 412 -41.93 57.00 73.06
N SER A 413 -40.99 57.38 72.18
CA SER A 413 -40.97 58.70 71.54
C SER A 413 -41.90 58.86 70.32
N GLU A 414 -42.34 57.78 69.68
CA GLU A 414 -43.09 57.82 68.40
C GLU A 414 -44.62 57.86 68.57
N LEU A 415 -45.35 58.42 67.60
CA LEU A 415 -46.82 58.43 67.56
C LEU A 415 -47.39 57.25 66.76
N SER A 416 -48.38 56.56 67.31
CA SER A 416 -48.96 55.35 66.69
C SER A 416 -49.90 55.62 65.50
N CYS A 417 -49.78 54.81 64.43
CA CYS A 417 -50.62 54.89 63.21
C CYS A 417 -51.80 53.91 63.20
N ALA A 418 -52.83 54.21 62.39
CA ALA A 418 -53.97 53.33 62.16
C ALA A 418 -53.54 51.94 61.66
N ASN A 419 -53.98 50.89 62.36
CA ASN A 419 -53.66 49.48 62.09
C ASN A 419 -52.16 49.17 61.85
N ASN A 420 -51.24 49.95 62.42
CA ASN A 420 -49.79 49.88 62.13
C ASN A 420 -49.45 49.84 60.62
N CYS A 421 -50.28 50.46 59.77
CA CYS A 421 -50.14 50.40 58.31
C CYS A 421 -50.12 48.97 57.72
N GLN A 422 -50.78 48.01 58.41
CA GLN A 422 -50.87 46.59 58.04
C GLN A 422 -49.50 45.93 57.79
N ASP A 423 -48.45 46.44 58.45
CA ASP A 423 -47.03 46.11 58.24
C ASP A 423 -46.55 46.26 56.78
N ARG A 424 -47.31 47.01 55.97
CA ARG A 424 -47.15 47.23 54.53
C ARG A 424 -46.94 48.71 54.19
N GLY A 425 -46.50 49.49 55.18
CA GLY A 425 -46.10 50.87 55.03
C GLY A 425 -45.35 51.36 56.27
N ARG A 426 -44.71 52.53 56.16
CA ARG A 426 -44.06 53.20 57.28
C ARG A 426 -45.00 54.24 57.88
N CYS A 427 -45.19 54.23 59.20
CA CYS A 427 -45.85 55.32 59.91
C CYS A 427 -44.98 56.57 59.86
N VAL A 428 -45.55 57.71 59.46
CA VAL A 428 -44.88 59.02 59.46
C VAL A 428 -45.87 60.06 59.98
N ASN A 429 -45.60 60.62 61.16
CA ASN A 429 -46.44 61.63 61.83
C ASN A 429 -47.93 61.25 61.91
N GLY A 430 -48.23 59.99 62.28
CA GLY A 430 -49.60 59.49 62.41
C GLY A 430 -50.31 59.14 61.08
N LYS A 431 -49.62 59.22 59.93
CA LYS A 431 -50.15 58.81 58.63
C LYS A 431 -49.30 57.70 58.00
N CYS A 432 -49.94 56.74 57.36
CA CYS A 432 -49.26 55.64 56.68
C CYS A 432 -48.68 56.06 55.31
N SER A 433 -47.40 55.76 55.12
CA SER A 433 -46.67 55.87 53.84
C SER A 433 -46.44 54.46 53.29
N CYS A 434 -47.28 54.04 52.35
CA CYS A 434 -47.35 52.63 51.94
C CYS A 434 -46.14 52.15 51.13
N ASN A 435 -45.77 50.89 51.35
CA ASN A 435 -44.74 50.20 50.59
C ASN A 435 -45.17 50.07 49.12
N LYS A 436 -44.18 50.05 48.22
CA LYS A 436 -44.42 49.98 46.77
C LYS A 436 -45.25 48.74 46.40
N GLY A 437 -46.43 48.95 45.83
CA GLY A 437 -47.42 47.89 45.57
C GLY A 437 -48.59 47.83 46.56
N TYR A 438 -48.66 48.77 47.52
CA TYR A 438 -49.77 48.95 48.46
C TYR A 438 -50.24 50.41 48.53
N GLY A 439 -51.45 50.64 49.05
CA GLY A 439 -52.12 51.94 49.13
C GLY A 439 -53.40 51.88 49.99
N GLY A 440 -54.09 53.01 50.13
CA GLY A 440 -55.18 53.19 51.11
C GLY A 440 -54.69 53.82 52.43
N GLU A 441 -55.60 54.17 53.33
CA GLU A 441 -55.25 54.91 54.57
C GLU A 441 -54.44 54.08 55.57
N ASP A 442 -54.59 52.75 55.56
CA ASP A 442 -53.81 51.80 56.36
C ASP A 442 -52.98 50.82 55.50
N CYS A 443 -52.78 51.13 54.21
CA CYS A 443 -52.02 50.29 53.26
C CYS A 443 -52.61 48.89 52.95
N SER A 444 -53.89 48.68 53.23
CA SER A 444 -54.60 47.42 52.93
C SER A 444 -54.80 47.11 51.42
N THR A 445 -54.84 48.11 50.54
CA THR A 445 -55.13 47.94 49.11
C THR A 445 -53.87 47.63 48.31
N LYS A 446 -53.81 46.49 47.59
CA LYS A 446 -52.72 46.22 46.63
C LYS A 446 -52.84 47.12 45.39
N THR A 447 -51.72 47.71 44.97
CA THR A 447 -51.62 48.56 43.76
C THR A 447 -50.77 47.88 42.69
N CYS A 448 -51.24 47.87 41.43
CA CYS A 448 -50.53 47.19 40.36
C CYS A 448 -49.36 48.01 39.77
N PRO A 449 -48.28 47.35 39.30
CA PRO A 449 -47.13 48.02 38.68
C PRO A 449 -47.53 48.91 37.49
N LYS A 450 -47.38 50.23 37.64
CA LYS A 450 -47.75 51.28 36.66
C LYS A 450 -49.21 51.21 36.18
N ASP A 451 -50.13 50.76 37.06
CA ASP A 451 -51.56 50.62 36.73
C ASP A 451 -51.81 49.81 35.43
N CYS A 452 -50.99 48.78 35.22
CA CYS A 452 -51.00 47.92 34.03
C CYS A 452 -50.93 48.69 32.70
N MET A 453 -50.39 49.92 32.72
CA MET A 453 -50.31 50.87 31.60
C MET A 453 -51.65 51.14 30.89
N GLY A 454 -52.79 50.87 31.56
CA GLY A 454 -54.13 50.89 30.95
C GLY A 454 -54.38 49.78 29.91
N ARG A 455 -53.56 48.72 29.88
CA ARG A 455 -53.57 47.63 28.88
C ARG A 455 -53.73 46.24 29.51
N GLY A 456 -54.27 46.19 30.71
CA GLY A 456 -54.61 44.97 31.42
C GLY A 456 -55.39 45.27 32.69
N GLU A 457 -55.96 44.24 33.30
CA GLU A 457 -56.72 44.33 34.54
C GLU A 457 -55.82 44.04 35.75
N CYS A 458 -55.99 44.82 36.83
CA CYS A 458 -55.26 44.63 38.08
C CYS A 458 -55.99 43.61 38.96
N VAL A 459 -55.42 42.41 39.12
CA VAL A 459 -55.99 41.34 39.95
C VAL A 459 -54.99 40.97 41.05
N ASP A 460 -55.36 41.20 42.31
CA ASP A 460 -54.56 40.92 43.51
C ASP A 460 -53.11 41.47 43.47
N GLY A 461 -52.93 42.66 42.88
CA GLY A 461 -51.62 43.33 42.74
C GLY A 461 -50.77 42.85 41.55
N LYS A 462 -51.29 41.92 40.72
CA LYS A 462 -50.66 41.46 39.48
C LYS A 462 -51.50 41.91 38.28
N CYS A 463 -50.84 42.36 37.21
CA CYS A 463 -51.52 42.70 35.96
C CYS A 463 -51.84 41.43 35.15
N VAL A 464 -53.08 41.33 34.68
CA VAL A 464 -53.54 40.37 33.67
C VAL A 464 -53.69 41.14 32.36
N CYS A 465 -52.81 40.88 31.39
CA CYS A 465 -52.70 41.72 30.19
C CYS A 465 -53.76 41.39 29.14
N PHE A 466 -54.20 42.42 28.41
CA PHE A 466 -55.04 42.23 27.24
C PHE A 466 -54.24 41.59 26.09
N VAL A 467 -54.95 40.94 25.16
CA VAL A 467 -54.34 40.23 24.02
C VAL A 467 -53.40 41.14 23.23
N GLY A 468 -52.20 40.65 22.95
CA GLY A 468 -51.12 41.41 22.30
C GLY A 468 -50.20 42.17 23.27
N PHE A 469 -50.46 42.13 24.59
CA PHE A 469 -49.60 42.74 25.61
C PHE A 469 -49.09 41.72 26.64
N SER A 470 -47.85 41.89 27.06
CA SER A 470 -47.14 41.04 28.01
C SER A 470 -46.32 41.88 29.01
N GLY A 471 -45.57 41.20 29.89
CA GLY A 471 -44.74 41.82 30.91
C GLY A 471 -45.49 42.20 32.20
N LYS A 472 -44.74 42.46 33.28
CA LYS A 472 -45.29 42.66 34.64
C LYS A 472 -46.16 43.92 34.82
N SER A 473 -46.24 44.77 33.79
CA SER A 473 -47.08 45.98 33.73
C SER A 473 -47.87 46.09 32.42
N CYS A 474 -47.98 45.01 31.61
CA CYS A 474 -48.65 45.05 30.29
C CYS A 474 -48.15 46.15 29.34
N GLY A 475 -46.86 46.48 29.48
CA GLY A 475 -46.17 47.51 28.69
C GLY A 475 -45.30 46.95 27.56
N GLU A 476 -45.15 45.63 27.49
CA GLU A 476 -44.46 44.92 26.41
C GLU A 476 -45.49 44.46 25.38
N LEU A 477 -45.16 44.49 24.10
CA LEU A 477 -45.98 43.93 23.02
C LEU A 477 -45.59 42.47 22.82
N THR A 478 -46.58 41.57 22.76
CA THR A 478 -46.34 40.15 22.52
C THR A 478 -46.08 39.92 21.03
N CYS A 479 -44.89 39.41 20.69
CA CYS A 479 -44.59 39.01 19.31
C CYS A 479 -45.14 37.61 18.99
N PRO A 480 -45.44 37.32 17.70
CA PRO A 480 -45.79 35.98 17.24
C PRO A 480 -44.77 34.94 17.69
N ASN A 481 -45.24 33.89 18.38
CA ASN A 481 -44.47 32.76 18.92
C ASN A 481 -43.16 33.15 19.67
N ASP A 482 -43.11 34.35 20.27
CA ASP A 482 -41.92 34.95 20.88
C ASP A 482 -40.66 34.94 19.98
N CYS A 483 -40.88 35.01 18.67
CA CYS A 483 -39.85 34.91 17.63
C CYS A 483 -39.03 33.60 17.67
N LEU A 484 -39.53 32.55 18.32
CA LEU A 484 -38.94 31.20 18.44
C LEU A 484 -37.48 31.17 18.92
N ASP A 485 -37.06 32.17 19.71
CA ASP A 485 -35.66 32.46 20.07
C ASP A 485 -34.71 32.67 18.86
N GLN A 486 -35.24 32.75 17.63
CA GLN A 486 -34.51 33.01 16.38
C GLN A 486 -34.63 34.47 15.91
N GLY A 487 -35.15 35.36 16.76
CA GLY A 487 -35.31 36.77 16.45
C GLY A 487 -35.51 37.64 17.68
N ARG A 488 -35.41 38.96 17.48
CA ARG A 488 -35.69 39.95 18.52
C ARG A 488 -37.05 40.57 18.30
N CYS A 489 -37.93 40.48 19.30
CA CYS A 489 -39.20 41.21 19.30
C CYS A 489 -38.95 42.74 19.36
N VAL A 490 -39.46 43.48 18.38
CA VAL A 490 -39.40 44.95 18.31
C VAL A 490 -40.78 45.49 17.95
N ASN A 491 -41.43 46.21 18.86
CA ASN A 491 -42.76 46.80 18.68
C ASN A 491 -43.86 45.81 18.23
N GLY A 492 -43.78 44.54 18.66
CA GLY A 492 -44.76 43.49 18.29
C GLY A 492 -44.48 42.79 16.96
N GLN A 493 -43.39 43.12 16.27
CA GLN A 493 -42.90 42.42 15.08
C GLN A 493 -41.55 41.76 15.37
N CYS A 494 -41.32 40.56 14.84
CA CYS A 494 -40.05 39.87 14.97
C CYS A 494 -38.99 40.42 13.99
N VAL A 495 -37.81 40.71 14.50
CA VAL A 495 -36.61 41.05 13.72
C VAL A 495 -35.66 39.88 13.77
N CYS A 496 -35.66 39.04 12.73
CA CYS A 496 -35.00 37.75 12.74
C CYS A 496 -33.47 37.83 12.77
N HIS A 497 -32.86 36.82 13.38
CA HIS A 497 -31.42 36.62 13.38
C HIS A 497 -30.95 36.19 11.99
N LYS A 498 -29.66 36.43 11.69
CA LYS A 498 -29.07 36.12 10.38
C LYS A 498 -29.19 34.62 10.11
N GLY A 499 -29.94 34.26 9.07
CA GLY A 499 -30.30 32.88 8.76
C GLY A 499 -31.80 32.58 8.85
N PHE A 500 -32.62 33.51 9.36
CA PHE A 500 -34.05 33.32 9.57
C PHE A 500 -34.90 34.49 9.03
N THR A 501 -36.16 34.20 8.69
CA THR A 501 -37.19 35.07 8.12
C THR A 501 -38.58 34.55 8.48
N GLY A 502 -39.65 35.19 7.99
CA GLY A 502 -41.04 34.91 8.36
C GLY A 502 -41.53 35.80 9.51
N GLU A 503 -42.83 35.74 9.83
CA GLU A 503 -43.48 36.64 10.80
C GLU A 503 -43.02 36.39 12.25
N ASP A 504 -42.64 35.15 12.56
CA ASP A 504 -42.16 34.66 13.86
C ASP A 504 -40.73 34.09 13.81
N CYS A 505 -40.00 34.33 12.72
CA CYS A 505 -38.65 33.80 12.47
C CYS A 505 -38.54 32.26 12.34
N SER A 506 -39.65 31.56 12.06
CA SER A 506 -39.67 30.10 11.82
C SER A 506 -38.98 29.66 10.53
N GLU A 507 -38.88 30.53 9.51
CA GLU A 507 -38.38 30.16 8.19
C GLU A 507 -36.87 30.39 8.09
N LYS A 508 -36.09 29.39 7.67
CA LYS A 508 -34.66 29.60 7.39
C LYS A 508 -34.45 30.29 6.04
N THR A 509 -33.58 31.31 5.99
CA THR A 509 -33.20 31.98 4.74
C THR A 509 -32.14 31.19 3.98
N CYS A 510 -32.42 30.84 2.73
CA CYS A 510 -31.44 30.20 1.87
C CYS A 510 -30.36 31.17 1.32
N PRO A 511 -29.15 30.67 1.01
CA PRO A 511 -28.08 31.47 0.39
C PRO A 511 -28.54 32.21 -0.86
N LYS A 512 -28.40 33.55 -0.86
CA LYS A 512 -28.82 34.47 -1.93
C LYS A 512 -30.25 34.24 -2.47
N ASN A 513 -31.17 33.71 -1.65
CA ASN A 513 -32.51 33.31 -2.07
C ASN A 513 -32.51 32.36 -3.30
N CYS A 514 -31.52 31.47 -3.38
CA CYS A 514 -31.29 30.54 -4.49
C CYS A 514 -31.19 31.22 -5.87
N LEU A 515 -30.87 32.52 -5.91
CA LEU A 515 -30.81 33.35 -7.12
C LEU A 515 -32.05 33.26 -8.03
N GLU A 516 -33.22 32.98 -7.45
CA GLU A 516 -34.49 32.71 -8.16
C GLU A 516 -34.42 31.49 -9.12
N ARG A 517 -33.37 30.67 -9.00
CA ARG A 517 -33.05 29.46 -9.81
C ARG A 517 -33.25 28.16 -9.04
N GLY A 518 -34.03 28.22 -7.97
CA GLY A 518 -34.40 27.10 -7.13
C GLY A 518 -35.44 27.52 -6.10
N TYR A 519 -35.76 26.61 -5.18
CA TYR A 519 -36.62 26.86 -4.04
C TYR A 519 -35.93 26.49 -2.74
N CYS A 520 -36.28 27.19 -1.66
CA CYS A 520 -35.65 27.01 -0.36
C CYS A 520 -36.34 25.89 0.44
N VAL A 521 -35.56 24.95 0.97
CA VAL A 521 -36.04 23.88 1.85
C VAL A 521 -35.12 23.81 3.07
N ASP A 522 -35.65 24.12 4.25
CA ASP A 522 -34.93 24.11 5.53
C ASP A 522 -33.56 24.85 5.54
N GLY A 523 -33.43 25.91 4.74
CA GLY A 523 -32.21 26.72 4.61
C GLY A 523 -31.24 26.24 3.53
N GLU A 524 -31.52 25.12 2.85
CA GLU A 524 -30.78 24.65 1.68
C GLU A 524 -31.52 24.94 0.37
N CYS A 525 -30.77 25.27 -0.69
CA CYS A 525 -31.35 25.51 -2.00
C CYS A 525 -31.53 24.21 -2.78
N VAL A 526 -32.78 23.90 -3.14
CA VAL A 526 -33.10 22.88 -4.15
C VAL A 526 -33.18 23.56 -5.51
N CYS A 527 -32.17 23.36 -6.34
CA CYS A 527 -32.04 24.04 -7.62
C CYS A 527 -33.01 23.48 -8.68
N TYR A 528 -33.42 24.35 -9.59
CA TYR A 528 -34.13 23.94 -10.81
C TYR A 528 -33.17 23.25 -11.78
N GLU A 529 -33.75 22.48 -12.70
CA GLU A 529 -33.00 21.76 -13.75
C GLU A 529 -32.03 22.69 -14.50
N GLY A 530 -30.80 22.23 -14.71
CA GLY A 530 -29.72 23.04 -15.27
C GLY A 530 -28.95 23.91 -14.26
N PHE A 531 -29.29 23.91 -12.97
CA PHE A 531 -28.55 24.64 -11.93
C PHE A 531 -28.11 23.76 -10.76
N THR A 532 -27.01 24.14 -10.11
CA THR A 532 -26.40 23.43 -8.98
C THR A 532 -25.63 24.39 -8.06
N GLY A 533 -25.11 23.88 -6.95
CA GLY A 533 -24.44 24.65 -5.90
C GLY A 533 -25.37 25.21 -4.82
N SER A 534 -24.80 25.62 -3.70
CA SER A 534 -25.53 26.00 -2.46
C SER A 534 -26.45 27.21 -2.58
N ASP A 535 -26.33 28.00 -3.64
CA ASP A 535 -27.16 29.16 -3.98
C ASP A 535 -27.71 29.11 -5.42
N CYS A 536 -27.63 27.96 -6.09
CA CYS A 536 -27.98 27.76 -7.51
C CYS A 536 -27.28 28.72 -8.50
N SER A 537 -26.09 29.22 -8.14
CA SER A 537 -25.27 30.07 -9.02
C SER A 537 -24.58 29.30 -10.14
N MET A 538 -24.26 28.02 -9.93
CA MET A 538 -23.55 27.21 -10.91
C MET A 538 -24.54 26.62 -11.91
N LEU A 539 -24.16 26.59 -13.18
CA LEU A 539 -24.87 25.83 -14.20
C LEU A 539 -24.44 24.36 -14.11
N THR A 540 -25.39 23.45 -14.18
CA THR A 540 -25.13 22.01 -14.29
C THR A 540 -24.67 21.70 -15.71
N CYS A 541 -23.50 21.07 -15.84
CA CYS A 541 -23.03 20.62 -17.15
C CYS A 541 -23.70 19.28 -17.54
N PRO A 542 -23.89 19.01 -18.86
CA PRO A 542 -24.42 17.75 -19.37
C PRO A 542 -23.69 16.54 -18.77
N GLU A 543 -24.44 15.64 -18.12
CA GLU A 543 -23.93 14.41 -17.46
C GLU A 543 -22.65 14.59 -16.61
N ASN A 544 -22.47 15.76 -15.98
CA ASN A 544 -21.24 16.15 -15.28
C ASN A 544 -19.95 15.92 -16.11
N CYS A 545 -20.04 16.17 -17.43
CA CYS A 545 -18.96 15.94 -18.39
C CYS A 545 -18.41 14.51 -18.40
N GLN A 546 -19.23 13.52 -18.01
CA GLN A 546 -18.87 12.09 -17.91
C GLN A 546 -17.65 11.80 -17.02
N ASN A 547 -17.20 12.76 -16.19
CA ASN A 547 -15.89 12.77 -15.52
C ASN A 547 -14.69 12.68 -16.50
N GLN A 548 -14.85 13.19 -17.73
CA GLN A 548 -13.88 13.24 -18.83
C GLN A 548 -13.66 14.68 -19.32
N GLY A 549 -13.81 15.64 -18.40
CA GLY A 549 -13.64 17.07 -18.65
C GLY A 549 -14.02 17.91 -17.43
N ARG A 550 -13.81 19.22 -17.56
CA ARG A 550 -14.18 20.23 -16.57
C ARG A 550 -15.43 20.98 -17.01
N CYS A 551 -16.38 21.16 -16.09
CA CYS A 551 -17.50 22.08 -16.29
C CYS A 551 -17.03 23.55 -16.19
N ASP A 552 -17.25 24.34 -17.23
CA ASP A 552 -17.07 25.79 -17.23
C ASP A 552 -18.34 26.49 -17.72
N ASN A 553 -19.00 27.25 -16.85
CA ASN A 553 -20.24 27.99 -17.15
C ASN A 553 -21.35 27.16 -17.83
N GLY A 554 -21.50 25.89 -17.45
CA GLY A 554 -22.53 24.98 -18.02
C GLY A 554 -22.13 24.30 -19.32
N VAL A 555 -20.92 24.55 -19.84
CA VAL A 555 -20.33 23.87 -21.00
C VAL A 555 -19.20 22.98 -20.53
N CYS A 556 -19.11 21.77 -21.08
CA CYS A 556 -17.98 20.87 -20.80
C CYS A 556 -16.74 21.23 -21.62
N VAL A 557 -15.63 21.42 -20.94
CA VAL A 557 -14.28 21.53 -21.50
C VAL A 557 -13.63 20.16 -21.36
N CYS A 558 -13.59 19.39 -22.44
CA CYS A 558 -13.17 17.98 -22.40
C CYS A 558 -11.66 17.79 -22.18
N ASP A 559 -11.31 16.69 -21.53
CA ASP A 559 -9.93 16.23 -21.39
C ASP A 559 -9.36 15.77 -22.74
N GLU A 560 -8.03 15.73 -22.87
CA GLU A 560 -7.38 15.33 -24.13
C GLU A 560 -7.85 13.95 -24.62
N GLY A 561 -8.42 13.94 -25.82
CA GLY A 561 -8.92 12.73 -26.50
C GLY A 561 -10.45 12.60 -26.49
N PHE A 562 -11.16 13.39 -25.68
CA PHE A 562 -12.62 13.39 -25.60
C PHE A 562 -13.27 14.59 -26.29
N LEU A 563 -14.52 14.42 -26.74
CA LEU A 563 -15.34 15.44 -27.39
C LEU A 563 -16.84 15.18 -27.18
N GLY A 564 -17.67 16.10 -27.68
CA GLY A 564 -19.12 16.13 -27.45
C GLY A 564 -19.50 17.11 -26.35
N GLU A 565 -20.79 17.42 -26.24
CA GLU A 565 -21.30 18.40 -25.25
C GLU A 565 -21.14 17.93 -23.79
N ASP A 566 -21.03 16.62 -23.58
CA ASP A 566 -20.82 15.96 -22.29
C ASP A 566 -19.47 15.22 -22.21
N CYS A 567 -18.58 15.38 -23.20
CA CYS A 567 -17.31 14.64 -23.31
C CYS A 567 -17.45 13.10 -23.40
N SER A 568 -18.60 12.57 -23.83
CA SER A 568 -18.80 11.13 -23.96
C SER A 568 -18.05 10.47 -25.12
N GLU A 569 -17.74 11.22 -26.19
CA GLU A 569 -17.19 10.71 -27.45
C GLU A 569 -15.65 10.74 -27.48
N VAL A 570 -15.02 9.85 -28.24
CA VAL A 570 -13.56 9.80 -28.44
C VAL A 570 -13.19 10.37 -29.81
N SER A 571 -12.12 11.17 -29.86
CA SER A 571 -11.62 11.78 -31.10
C SER A 571 -11.33 10.74 -32.19
N PRO A 572 -12.00 10.83 -33.36
CA PRO A 572 -11.77 9.88 -34.44
C PRO A 572 -10.46 10.19 -35.17
N PRO A 573 -9.73 9.15 -35.62
CA PRO A 573 -8.63 9.34 -36.57
C PRO A 573 -9.14 9.98 -37.87
N LYS A 574 -8.28 10.72 -38.54
CA LYS A 574 -8.57 11.49 -39.77
C LYS A 574 -7.67 11.01 -40.91
N GLU A 575 -8.06 11.36 -42.14
CA GLU A 575 -7.21 11.18 -43.35
C GLU A 575 -6.59 9.76 -43.48
N LEU A 576 -7.42 8.72 -43.57
CA LEU A 576 -6.95 7.36 -43.89
C LEU A 576 -6.45 7.30 -45.34
N THR A 577 -5.18 6.98 -45.49
CA THR A 577 -4.47 6.80 -46.76
C THR A 577 -4.10 5.34 -46.96
N VAL A 578 -4.32 4.84 -48.18
CA VAL A 578 -3.85 3.53 -48.64
C VAL A 578 -2.55 3.80 -49.41
N GLU A 579 -1.45 3.17 -49.00
CA GLU A 579 -0.12 3.44 -49.56
C GLU A 579 0.25 2.41 -50.63
N GLU A 580 0.37 1.14 -50.25
CA GLU A 580 0.66 0.02 -51.14
C GLU A 580 -0.39 -1.09 -51.00
N VAL A 581 -0.67 -1.78 -52.12
CA VAL A 581 -1.64 -2.88 -52.19
C VAL A 581 -0.98 -4.03 -52.94
N SER A 582 -1.02 -5.23 -52.35
CA SER A 582 -0.56 -6.47 -52.98
C SER A 582 -1.75 -7.45 -53.12
N PRO A 583 -1.52 -8.71 -53.56
CA PRO A 583 -2.54 -9.75 -53.50
C PRO A 583 -3.00 -10.10 -52.08
N GLU A 584 -2.11 -10.03 -51.08
CA GLU A 584 -2.36 -10.53 -49.71
C GLU A 584 -2.16 -9.47 -48.61
N THR A 585 -1.65 -8.29 -48.95
CA THR A 585 -1.31 -7.22 -48.00
C THR A 585 -1.80 -5.85 -48.45
N VAL A 586 -2.03 -4.97 -47.47
CA VAL A 586 -2.38 -3.57 -47.67
C VAL A 586 -1.64 -2.73 -46.63
N ASP A 587 -0.91 -1.73 -47.10
CA ASP A 587 -0.29 -0.73 -46.24
C ASP A 587 -1.20 0.50 -46.09
N LEU A 588 -1.37 0.92 -44.84
CA LEU A 588 -2.29 1.97 -44.42
C LEU A 588 -1.56 2.99 -43.55
N SER A 589 -1.93 4.26 -43.70
CA SER A 589 -1.54 5.34 -42.79
C SER A 589 -2.73 6.24 -42.50
N TRP A 590 -2.70 6.94 -41.38
CA TRP A 590 -3.74 7.90 -40.98
C TRP A 590 -3.13 9.05 -40.18
N LYS A 591 -3.95 10.06 -39.87
CA LYS A 591 -3.59 11.13 -38.93
C LYS A 591 -4.42 11.05 -37.67
N ASN A 592 -3.86 11.49 -36.57
CA ASN A 592 -4.59 11.75 -35.34
C ASN A 592 -4.02 12.97 -34.63
N GLU A 593 -4.90 13.80 -34.08
CA GLU A 593 -4.54 15.02 -33.35
C GLU A 593 -4.40 14.76 -31.84
N MET A 594 -5.05 13.71 -31.32
CA MET A 594 -5.11 13.41 -29.89
C MET A 594 -4.36 12.14 -29.55
N ARG A 595 -3.88 12.02 -28.30
CA ARG A 595 -3.31 10.76 -27.80
C ARG A 595 -4.42 9.74 -27.55
N VAL A 596 -4.18 8.51 -27.97
CA VAL A 596 -5.10 7.36 -27.80
C VAL A 596 -4.31 6.17 -27.24
N ALA A 597 -4.98 5.19 -26.66
CA ALA A 597 -4.30 4.02 -26.10
C ALA A 597 -3.89 3.03 -27.21
N GLU A 598 -4.80 2.79 -28.15
CA GLU A 598 -4.62 1.90 -29.30
C GLU A 598 -5.56 2.34 -30.44
N TYR A 599 -5.27 1.86 -31.65
CA TYR A 599 -6.21 1.85 -32.76
C TYR A 599 -6.74 0.45 -32.98
N LEU A 600 -8.04 0.34 -33.21
CA LEU A 600 -8.68 -0.88 -33.69
C LEU A 600 -8.92 -0.71 -35.19
N ILE A 601 -8.33 -1.58 -36.00
CA ILE A 601 -8.57 -1.64 -37.44
C ILE A 601 -9.48 -2.84 -37.69
N THR A 602 -10.66 -2.61 -38.25
CA THR A 602 -11.53 -3.68 -38.75
C THR A 602 -11.52 -3.69 -40.26
N TYR A 603 -11.55 -4.88 -40.85
CA TYR A 603 -11.55 -5.08 -42.29
C TYR A 603 -12.50 -6.22 -42.64
N VAL A 604 -13.41 -5.95 -43.59
CA VAL A 604 -14.47 -6.89 -43.98
C VAL A 604 -14.54 -6.99 -45.50
N PRO A 605 -14.56 -8.20 -46.09
CA PRO A 605 -14.85 -8.38 -47.51
C PRO A 605 -16.22 -7.78 -47.85
N THR A 606 -16.32 -7.00 -48.95
CA THR A 606 -17.61 -6.41 -49.35
C THR A 606 -18.57 -7.41 -49.99
N ALA A 607 -18.11 -8.65 -50.22
CA ALA A 607 -18.92 -9.79 -50.66
C ALA A 607 -19.92 -10.23 -49.57
N VAL A 608 -21.09 -10.74 -50.01
CA VAL A 608 -22.16 -11.18 -49.11
C VAL A 608 -21.68 -12.36 -48.27
N GLY A 609 -21.72 -12.21 -46.94
CA GLY A 609 -21.25 -13.23 -45.99
C GLY A 609 -19.79 -13.10 -45.58
N GLY A 610 -19.08 -12.03 -45.98
CA GLY A 610 -17.73 -11.73 -45.49
C GLY A 610 -17.68 -11.62 -43.96
N LEU A 611 -16.66 -12.22 -43.36
CA LEU A 611 -16.39 -12.13 -41.92
C LEU A 611 -15.71 -10.79 -41.61
N GLU A 612 -16.14 -10.10 -40.55
CA GLU A 612 -15.38 -8.96 -40.01
C GLU A 612 -14.15 -9.49 -39.27
N LEU A 613 -12.98 -9.05 -39.71
CA LEU A 613 -11.68 -9.32 -39.09
C LEU A 613 -11.17 -8.05 -38.42
N ASP A 614 -10.39 -8.19 -37.34
CA ASP A 614 -9.85 -7.05 -36.61
C ASP A 614 -8.38 -7.23 -36.18
N MET A 615 -7.67 -6.11 -36.05
CA MET A 615 -6.33 -6.04 -35.49
C MET A 615 -6.13 -4.78 -34.65
N ARG A 616 -5.22 -4.85 -33.68
CA ARG A 616 -4.90 -3.75 -32.75
C ARG A 616 -3.50 -3.20 -32.98
N VAL A 617 -3.41 -1.89 -33.16
CA VAL A 617 -2.17 -1.13 -33.37
C VAL A 617 -1.93 -0.20 -32.17
N PRO A 618 -0.70 -0.11 -31.65
CA PRO A 618 -0.36 0.81 -30.55
C PRO A 618 -0.71 2.28 -30.86
N GLY A 619 -1.15 3.04 -29.84
CA GLY A 619 -1.63 4.42 -30.02
C GLY A 619 -0.56 5.45 -30.42
N ASP A 620 0.72 5.10 -30.31
CA ASP A 620 1.88 5.86 -30.79
C ASP A 620 2.16 5.66 -32.30
N GLN A 621 1.51 4.67 -32.94
CA GLN A 621 1.68 4.36 -34.35
C GLN A 621 0.51 4.91 -35.19
N ILE A 622 0.83 5.46 -36.36
CA ILE A 622 -0.14 6.04 -37.30
C ILE A 622 -0.15 5.35 -38.66
N MET A 623 0.46 4.16 -38.75
CA MET A 623 0.51 3.34 -39.96
C MET A 623 0.58 1.86 -39.62
N THR A 624 0.10 0.99 -40.52
CA THR A 624 0.15 -0.47 -40.33
C THR A 624 -0.02 -1.24 -41.65
N THR A 625 0.39 -2.50 -41.64
CA THR A 625 0.19 -3.45 -42.75
C THR A 625 -0.86 -4.49 -42.35
N ILE A 626 -1.98 -4.56 -43.07
CA ILE A 626 -2.87 -5.72 -43.01
C ILE A 626 -2.25 -6.84 -43.87
N LYS A 627 -2.38 -8.09 -43.41
CA LYS A 627 -1.84 -9.30 -44.06
C LYS A 627 -2.92 -10.37 -44.15
N GLU A 628 -2.63 -11.47 -44.86
CA GLU A 628 -3.52 -12.63 -44.99
C GLU A 628 -4.87 -12.27 -45.65
N LEU A 629 -4.85 -11.31 -46.58
CA LEU A 629 -6.02 -10.93 -47.38
C LEU A 629 -6.19 -11.85 -48.60
N GLU A 630 -7.43 -12.05 -49.03
CA GLU A 630 -7.73 -12.85 -50.23
C GLU A 630 -7.43 -12.05 -51.52
N PRO A 631 -6.73 -12.62 -52.51
CA PRO A 631 -6.42 -11.93 -53.76
C PRO A 631 -7.63 -11.61 -54.65
N GLY A 632 -7.63 -10.41 -55.22
CA GLY A 632 -8.69 -9.90 -56.07
C GLY A 632 -10.04 -9.73 -55.37
N VAL A 633 -10.05 -9.43 -54.07
CA VAL A 633 -11.26 -9.23 -53.24
C VAL A 633 -11.31 -7.77 -52.79
N GLU A 634 -12.51 -7.18 -52.76
CA GLU A 634 -12.73 -5.83 -52.25
C GLU A 634 -13.02 -5.86 -50.75
N TYR A 635 -12.34 -4.99 -50.00
CA TYR A 635 -12.46 -4.84 -48.56
C TYR A 635 -12.94 -3.44 -48.19
N LEU A 636 -13.81 -3.35 -47.19
CA LEU A 636 -14.07 -2.14 -46.43
C LEU A 636 -13.20 -2.18 -45.18
N ILE A 637 -12.27 -1.23 -45.07
CA ILE A 637 -11.36 -1.08 -43.93
C ILE A 637 -11.82 0.12 -43.11
N SER A 638 -11.85 -0.01 -41.78
CA SER A 638 -12.24 1.03 -40.84
C SER A 638 -11.24 1.12 -39.68
N VAL A 639 -10.65 2.29 -39.47
CA VAL A 639 -9.73 2.57 -38.37
C VAL A 639 -10.46 3.38 -37.31
N TYR A 640 -10.44 2.90 -36.07
CA TYR A 640 -11.05 3.54 -34.91
C TYR A 640 -9.98 3.84 -33.86
N ALA A 641 -10.05 5.01 -33.23
CA ALA A 641 -9.31 5.28 -32.00
C ALA A 641 -9.98 4.60 -30.81
N VAL A 642 -9.17 4.13 -29.85
CA VAL A 642 -9.64 3.59 -28.58
C VAL A 642 -8.94 4.31 -27.43
N LEU A 643 -9.74 4.86 -26.51
CA LEU A 643 -9.26 5.55 -25.31
C LEU A 643 -10.19 5.19 -24.14
N ASN A 644 -9.63 4.81 -22.99
CA ASN A 644 -10.37 4.38 -21.80
C ASN A 644 -11.47 3.33 -22.08
N ASN A 645 -11.18 2.36 -22.97
CA ASN A 645 -12.09 1.32 -23.47
C ASN A 645 -13.33 1.83 -24.25
N LYS A 646 -13.42 3.13 -24.57
CA LYS A 646 -14.38 3.68 -25.54
C LYS A 646 -13.77 3.68 -26.94
N LYS A 647 -14.59 3.40 -27.95
CA LYS A 647 -14.24 3.34 -29.38
C LYS A 647 -14.79 4.60 -30.07
N SER A 648 -13.98 5.30 -30.88
CA SER A 648 -14.40 6.47 -31.65
C SER A 648 -15.37 6.12 -32.79
N LEU A 649 -15.81 7.12 -33.56
CA LEU A 649 -16.25 6.89 -34.94
C LEU A 649 -15.06 6.46 -35.83
N PRO A 650 -15.28 5.67 -36.90
CA PRO A 650 -14.21 5.26 -37.80
C PRO A 650 -13.90 6.32 -38.85
N VAL A 651 -12.65 6.33 -39.31
CA VAL A 651 -12.33 6.68 -40.69
C VAL A 651 -12.27 5.39 -41.51
N SER A 652 -12.81 5.39 -42.74
CA SER A 652 -12.94 4.16 -43.54
C SER A 652 -12.53 4.37 -45.00
N ALA A 653 -11.99 3.32 -45.61
CA ALA A 653 -11.61 3.26 -47.02
C ALA A 653 -12.11 1.96 -47.66
N ARG A 654 -12.35 1.98 -48.98
CA ARG A 654 -12.57 0.77 -49.79
C ARG A 654 -11.46 0.60 -50.81
N LEU A 655 -10.98 -0.63 -50.96
CA LEU A 655 -9.97 -1.00 -51.94
C LEU A 655 -10.17 -2.46 -52.35
N ALA A 656 -9.59 -2.86 -53.48
CA ALA A 656 -9.51 -4.26 -53.86
C ALA A 656 -8.05 -4.71 -53.92
N THR A 657 -7.74 -5.85 -53.31
CA THR A 657 -6.43 -6.51 -53.43
C THR A 657 -6.14 -6.82 -54.89
N HIS A 658 -4.85 -6.90 -55.22
CA HIS A 658 -4.44 -7.25 -56.58
C HIS A 658 -4.68 -8.75 -56.87
N LEU A 659 -4.71 -9.11 -58.14
CA LEU A 659 -4.63 -10.51 -58.55
C LEU A 659 -3.16 -10.96 -58.47
N PRO A 660 -2.87 -12.23 -58.15
CA PRO A 660 -1.51 -12.74 -58.10
C PRO A 660 -0.90 -12.86 -59.50
N GLU A 661 0.42 -12.96 -59.55
CA GLU A 661 1.14 -13.33 -60.78
C GLU A 661 0.91 -14.83 -61.07
N PRO A 662 0.66 -15.24 -62.32
CA PRO A 662 0.52 -16.66 -62.67
C PRO A 662 1.83 -17.44 -62.55
N GLU A 663 1.85 -18.54 -61.79
CA GLU A 663 3.04 -19.38 -61.64
C GLU A 663 3.10 -20.55 -62.65
N GLY A 664 4.24 -21.24 -62.71
CA GLY A 664 4.40 -22.49 -63.48
C GLY A 664 4.46 -22.37 -65.00
N LEU A 665 4.43 -21.16 -65.57
CA LEU A 665 4.51 -20.92 -67.01
C LEU A 665 5.69 -21.67 -67.64
N LYS A 666 5.43 -22.55 -68.61
CA LYS A 666 6.45 -23.38 -69.28
C LYS A 666 6.03 -23.78 -70.69
N PHE A 667 7.02 -24.08 -71.53
CA PHE A 667 6.81 -24.52 -72.91
C PHE A 667 6.88 -26.05 -73.00
N LYS A 668 5.75 -26.68 -73.34
CA LYS A 668 5.61 -28.14 -73.43
C LYS A 668 6.04 -28.69 -74.79
N SER A 669 5.73 -27.98 -75.88
CA SER A 669 6.29 -28.28 -77.19
C SER A 669 6.50 -27.00 -78.03
N VAL A 670 7.60 -26.95 -78.78
CA VAL A 670 7.98 -25.80 -79.62
C VAL A 670 8.28 -26.32 -81.02
N ARG A 671 7.56 -25.81 -82.01
CA ARG A 671 7.62 -26.24 -83.42
C ARG A 671 8.02 -25.08 -84.33
N GLU A 672 8.01 -25.30 -85.64
CA GLU A 672 8.35 -24.26 -86.62
C GLU A 672 7.32 -23.12 -86.63
N THR A 673 6.04 -23.43 -86.41
CA THR A 673 4.93 -22.46 -86.52
C THR A 673 3.89 -22.57 -85.40
N SER A 674 4.18 -23.35 -84.34
CA SER A 674 3.35 -23.41 -83.14
C SER A 674 4.16 -23.61 -81.86
N VAL A 675 3.58 -23.16 -80.73
CA VAL A 675 4.11 -23.32 -79.37
C VAL A 675 2.96 -23.74 -78.46
N GLU A 676 3.16 -24.84 -77.73
CA GLU A 676 2.27 -25.34 -76.69
C GLU A 676 2.79 -24.90 -75.32
N VAL A 677 1.96 -24.19 -74.58
CA VAL A 677 2.25 -23.58 -73.28
C VAL A 677 1.40 -24.23 -72.21
N GLU A 678 1.95 -24.37 -71.00
CA GLU A 678 1.31 -24.90 -69.80
C GLU A 678 1.64 -24.00 -68.60
N TRP A 679 0.75 -23.89 -67.61
CA TRP A 679 0.95 -23.10 -66.40
C TRP A 679 0.17 -23.68 -65.21
N ASP A 680 0.42 -23.18 -63.99
CA ASP A 680 -0.23 -23.67 -62.79
C ASP A 680 -1.61 -22.99 -62.56
N SER A 681 -2.54 -23.72 -61.93
CA SER A 681 -3.88 -23.21 -61.62
C SER A 681 -3.87 -22.40 -60.32
N LEU A 682 -4.57 -21.26 -60.27
CA LEU A 682 -4.68 -20.44 -59.06
C LEU A 682 -5.86 -20.88 -58.17
N ASP A 683 -5.62 -20.99 -56.87
CA ASP A 683 -6.63 -21.34 -55.85
C ASP A 683 -7.43 -20.11 -55.35
N ILE A 684 -7.86 -19.25 -56.28
CA ILE A 684 -8.70 -18.07 -56.03
C ILE A 684 -9.83 -18.01 -57.05
N PRO A 685 -10.94 -17.28 -56.83
CA PRO A 685 -11.91 -16.99 -57.88
C PRO A 685 -11.41 -15.87 -58.84
N PHE A 686 -11.49 -16.12 -60.15
CA PHE A 686 -11.15 -15.26 -61.29
C PHE A 686 -12.01 -15.68 -62.52
N ASP A 687 -12.08 -14.89 -63.59
CA ASP A 687 -12.97 -15.16 -64.75
C ASP A 687 -12.31 -16.03 -65.82
N GLY A 688 -11.06 -15.71 -66.17
CA GLY A 688 -10.27 -16.43 -67.16
C GLY A 688 -8.80 -15.97 -67.20
N TRP A 689 -8.11 -16.34 -68.26
CA TRP A 689 -6.73 -15.96 -68.56
C TRP A 689 -6.67 -15.19 -69.88
N ASN A 690 -5.65 -14.34 -70.05
CA ASN A 690 -5.18 -13.98 -71.38
C ASN A 690 -3.75 -14.50 -71.57
N ILE A 691 -3.48 -15.08 -72.74
CA ILE A 691 -2.14 -15.42 -73.19
C ILE A 691 -1.79 -14.58 -74.43
N ILE A 692 -0.66 -13.88 -74.38
CA ILE A 692 -0.22 -12.90 -75.37
C ILE A 692 1.13 -13.35 -75.94
N PHE A 693 1.22 -13.52 -77.25
CA PHE A 693 2.48 -13.76 -77.96
C PHE A 693 2.91 -12.49 -78.69
N ARG A 694 4.07 -11.94 -78.33
CA ARG A 694 4.64 -10.72 -78.92
C ARG A 694 5.98 -11.02 -79.58
N ASN A 695 6.12 -10.79 -80.87
CA ASN A 695 7.39 -10.99 -81.58
C ASN A 695 8.43 -9.97 -81.06
N THR A 696 9.63 -10.40 -80.68
CA THR A 696 10.65 -9.47 -80.14
C THR A 696 11.29 -8.57 -81.20
N LYS A 697 11.04 -8.83 -82.49
CA LYS A 697 11.66 -8.14 -83.65
C LYS A 697 10.70 -7.37 -84.54
N GLU A 698 9.39 -7.53 -84.37
CA GLU A 698 8.35 -6.88 -85.17
C GLU A 698 7.50 -6.00 -84.23
N GLU A 699 7.44 -4.69 -84.48
CA GLU A 699 6.83 -3.73 -83.53
C GLU A 699 5.29 -3.80 -83.47
N ASP A 700 4.61 -4.35 -84.50
CA ASP A 700 3.16 -4.27 -84.69
C ASP A 700 2.41 -5.62 -84.53
N GLY A 701 3.00 -6.62 -83.85
CA GLY A 701 2.47 -7.99 -83.78
C GLY A 701 2.31 -8.57 -82.37
N GLU A 702 1.14 -8.34 -81.74
CA GLU A 702 0.68 -9.05 -80.55
C GLU A 702 -0.50 -9.98 -80.86
N ILE A 703 -0.40 -11.26 -80.48
CA ILE A 703 -1.49 -12.24 -80.59
C ILE A 703 -2.06 -12.49 -79.20
N LEU A 704 -3.19 -11.86 -78.89
CA LEU A 704 -3.97 -12.03 -77.67
C LEU A 704 -4.98 -13.18 -77.83
N ASN A 705 -4.99 -14.14 -76.91
CA ASN A 705 -6.05 -15.14 -76.77
C ASN A 705 -6.60 -15.12 -75.35
N SER A 706 -7.93 -15.02 -75.21
CA SER A 706 -8.61 -15.12 -73.92
C SER A 706 -9.15 -16.53 -73.71
N LEU A 707 -8.87 -17.11 -72.55
CA LEU A 707 -9.21 -18.48 -72.18
C LEU A 707 -10.13 -18.47 -70.95
N GLY A 708 -11.14 -19.34 -70.95
CA GLY A 708 -11.99 -19.54 -69.78
C GLY A 708 -11.37 -20.49 -68.75
N ARG A 709 -11.99 -20.59 -67.57
CA ARG A 709 -11.73 -21.71 -66.66
C ARG A 709 -12.24 -23.04 -67.23
N PRO A 710 -11.59 -24.18 -66.96
CA PRO A 710 -10.41 -24.36 -66.10
C PRO A 710 -9.09 -24.51 -66.90
N GLU A 711 -8.96 -23.84 -68.05
CA GLU A 711 -7.81 -24.06 -68.95
C GLU A 711 -6.47 -23.72 -68.27
N THR A 712 -5.50 -24.62 -68.39
CA THR A 712 -4.10 -24.44 -67.94
C THR A 712 -3.08 -24.77 -69.04
N THR A 713 -3.54 -24.97 -70.28
CA THR A 713 -2.72 -25.27 -71.45
C THR A 713 -3.26 -24.59 -72.71
N PHE A 714 -2.40 -24.18 -73.63
CA PHE A 714 -2.80 -23.60 -74.91
C PHE A 714 -1.75 -23.82 -76.02
N GLU A 715 -2.17 -24.17 -77.24
CA GLU A 715 -1.30 -24.20 -78.43
C GLU A 715 -1.55 -22.98 -79.32
N GLN A 716 -0.59 -22.04 -79.34
CA GLN A 716 -0.59 -20.95 -80.32
C GLN A 716 -0.04 -21.47 -81.65
N SER A 717 -0.77 -21.25 -82.73
CA SER A 717 -0.35 -21.60 -84.10
C SER A 717 -0.22 -20.36 -85.00
N GLY A 718 0.44 -20.50 -86.15
CA GLY A 718 0.66 -19.40 -87.10
C GLY A 718 1.85 -18.49 -86.75
N LEU A 719 2.75 -18.94 -85.88
CA LEU A 719 4.01 -18.25 -85.56
C LEU A 719 5.00 -18.39 -86.74
N GLY A 720 5.93 -17.45 -86.88
CA GLY A 720 6.99 -17.49 -87.89
C GLY A 720 8.18 -18.36 -87.43
N PRO A 721 8.84 -19.11 -88.33
CA PRO A 721 9.91 -20.05 -87.98
C PRO A 721 11.25 -19.36 -87.70
N GLY A 722 11.92 -19.74 -86.62
CA GLY A 722 13.19 -19.14 -86.19
C GLY A 722 13.06 -17.73 -85.61
N GLN A 723 11.85 -17.34 -85.17
CA GLN A 723 11.56 -16.06 -84.52
C GLN A 723 11.46 -16.24 -83.01
N GLU A 724 11.78 -15.17 -82.28
CA GLU A 724 11.67 -15.12 -80.83
C GLU A 724 10.37 -14.38 -80.45
N TYR A 725 9.65 -14.94 -79.50
CA TYR A 725 8.41 -14.41 -78.97
C TYR A 725 8.52 -14.26 -77.45
N GLU A 726 8.14 -13.10 -76.94
CA GLU A 726 7.79 -12.91 -75.54
C GLU A 726 6.36 -13.43 -75.33
N VAL A 727 6.19 -14.40 -74.44
CA VAL A 727 4.89 -14.99 -74.09
C VAL A 727 4.49 -14.51 -72.71
N LYS A 728 3.39 -13.76 -72.64
CA LYS A 728 2.81 -13.26 -71.38
C LYS A 728 1.54 -14.00 -71.04
N LEU A 729 1.40 -14.39 -69.79
CA LEU A 729 0.18 -14.95 -69.21
C LEU A 729 -0.32 -14.03 -68.10
N GLU A 730 -1.56 -13.58 -68.17
CA GLU A 730 -2.21 -12.75 -67.16
C GLU A 730 -3.56 -13.34 -66.74
N VAL A 731 -3.86 -13.25 -65.44
CA VAL A 731 -5.16 -13.64 -64.88
C VAL A 731 -6.16 -12.48 -64.99
N VAL A 732 -7.43 -12.78 -65.29
CA VAL A 732 -8.50 -11.78 -65.49
C VAL A 732 -9.63 -12.01 -64.50
N LYS A 733 -10.11 -10.95 -63.82
CA LYS A 733 -11.29 -10.96 -62.92
C LYS A 733 -12.00 -9.61 -62.95
N ASN A 734 -13.32 -9.59 -63.17
CA ASN A 734 -14.15 -8.37 -63.24
C ASN A 734 -13.55 -7.29 -64.17
N ASN A 735 -13.07 -7.69 -65.35
CA ASN A 735 -12.33 -6.85 -66.32
C ASN A 735 -11.01 -6.23 -65.82
N LYS A 736 -10.53 -6.57 -64.62
CA LYS A 736 -9.16 -6.27 -64.17
C LYS A 736 -8.22 -7.40 -64.57
N ARG A 737 -6.95 -7.04 -64.81
CA ARG A 737 -5.85 -7.96 -65.13
C ARG A 737 -4.85 -7.97 -63.97
N GLY A 738 -4.29 -9.15 -63.67
CA GLY A 738 -3.15 -9.29 -62.76
C GLY A 738 -1.82 -8.89 -63.42
N PRO A 739 -0.71 -8.89 -62.66
CA PRO A 739 0.62 -8.79 -63.24
C PRO A 739 0.87 -9.99 -64.18
N PRO A 740 1.48 -9.78 -65.36
CA PRO A 740 1.71 -10.85 -66.32
C PRO A 740 3.01 -11.61 -66.05
N ALA A 741 2.92 -12.94 -65.94
CA ALA A 741 4.09 -13.80 -66.00
C ALA A 741 4.63 -13.82 -67.44
N SER A 742 5.93 -13.56 -67.64
CA SER A 742 6.54 -13.42 -68.97
C SER A 742 7.73 -14.34 -69.17
N GLN A 743 7.77 -15.06 -70.30
CA GLN A 743 8.93 -15.87 -70.73
C GLN A 743 9.14 -15.79 -72.24
N ASN A 744 10.41 -15.82 -72.68
CA ASN A 744 10.76 -15.84 -74.10
C ASN A 744 10.86 -17.27 -74.63
N VAL A 745 10.39 -17.48 -75.86
CA VAL A 745 10.50 -18.75 -76.62
C VAL A 745 10.98 -18.47 -78.04
N VAL A 746 11.79 -19.37 -78.61
CA VAL A 746 12.25 -19.29 -80.00
C VAL A 746 11.68 -20.46 -80.79
N THR A 747 10.91 -20.18 -81.83
CA THR A 747 10.35 -21.22 -82.72
C THR A 747 11.47 -21.93 -83.49
N THR A 748 11.28 -23.21 -83.84
CA THR A 748 12.32 -23.94 -84.56
C THR A 748 12.49 -23.40 -85.97
N SER A 749 13.72 -23.27 -86.45
CA SER A 749 13.98 -22.83 -87.83
C SER A 749 13.66 -23.94 -88.84
N LYS A 750 13.17 -23.54 -90.02
CA LYS A 750 12.97 -24.48 -91.14
C LYS A 750 14.26 -25.18 -91.49
N GLN A 751 14.30 -26.51 -91.34
CA GLN A 751 15.40 -27.29 -91.89
C GLN A 751 15.37 -27.20 -93.41
N SER A 752 16.28 -26.41 -93.96
CA SER A 752 16.51 -26.35 -95.40
C SER A 752 17.15 -27.67 -95.84
N ILE A 753 16.31 -28.60 -96.30
CA ILE A 753 16.75 -29.87 -96.90
C ILE A 753 17.56 -29.54 -98.16
N ARG A 754 18.88 -29.48 -98.01
CA ARG A 754 19.79 -29.57 -99.15
C ARG A 754 19.68 -30.97 -99.73
N VAL A 755 18.84 -31.12 -100.75
CA VAL A 755 18.89 -32.26 -101.65
C VAL A 755 20.20 -32.13 -102.44
N SER A 756 21.19 -32.94 -102.06
CA SER A 756 22.49 -33.10 -102.71
C SER A 756 22.44 -34.03 -103.90
#